data_AF-A0AA36M0X0-F1
#
_entry.id   AF-A0AA36M0X0-F1
#
_cell.length_a   1.000
_cell.length_b   1.000
_cell.length_c   1.000
_cell.angle_alpha   90.00
_cell.angle_beta   90.00
_cell.angle_gamma   90.00
#
_symmetry.space_group_name_H-M   'P 1'
#
loop_
_entity.id
_entity.type
_entity.pdbx_description
1 polymer ?
#
loop_
_entity_poly.entity_id
_entity_poly.type
_entity_poly.pdbx_seq_one_letter_code
_entity_poly.pdbx_strand_id
1 'polypeptide(L)'
;MTSVAGFCAWIIGYTLQLALFCCSYAQQSQLSENSTQTALTEKEFSDLVVKTYGYRRTLEDITLEDGYPVSVVDIMIPDYTPSSGLVVNRIVEISGGFHSNVKLQLPAQKTPSTVDTSRWKIDKSFLFPRTYYIRMIEALFRSDLIEFSQDSNARVLEIGLAGGTIDGFLHEVFPKMYITVVEISRKTVDMARKWFGLVEDDHYKVIVADGVDYLAERARAGTQYDAILIDACRSVHREIINCPLEKFYSKEVLEDIAKLLPSQGILIINAWSPNMDHDQVYQMITRNVRVYFAYCDRLDELGSPNLVIYCLHRAPATKPAIDIFKFRSGNFILFYSGSGEVLPSSFVIALFATCRHLSARWFRRFPREASKRVHPKRMTFTRLGSHAPWISYALQLVLLYSSYALQNQIVSNNGQSALTDKQFGDLVLRTYGRRRKLENITLEDGGHVRVTDIIIPFNPYRKLVVNRVAEIKEGFHSSVRLKLPEKLTPSTIDTSQWEIDKTFLFPHTYYIRMIGAMFRSDLINLSQNSNANVLEIGLGGGTIDVFLHEVFPQMNITAVEISRRTVDMARKWFGMVEDDHHKVVVADGVAYIAEKARTGAQYDAILIDACRSEHPGNINCPLEIFYSDQVLRNVAKLLPPQGILVINVLSMRLDVDTAYQTLARKLLVYFSFCDKLRWTGSRNQVIYCLHRAPTPKPMIDMYKFLSDIKKM
;
A
#
# COMPACT_ATOMS: atom_id res chain seq x y z
N MET A 1 84.47 37.44 17.84
CA MET A 1 84.82 36.29 16.99
C MET A 1 84.61 35.02 17.82
N THR A 2 84.14 33.94 17.17
CA THR A 2 83.68 32.64 17.71
C THR A 2 82.38 32.62 18.55
N SER A 3 81.24 32.94 17.92
CA SER A 3 79.96 32.27 18.27
C SER A 3 78.90 32.24 17.16
N VAL A 4 79.15 32.83 15.98
CA VAL A 4 78.15 32.90 14.89
C VAL A 4 78.25 31.73 13.91
N ALA A 5 79.35 30.98 13.88
CA ALA A 5 79.53 29.85 12.96
C ALA A 5 78.86 28.53 13.44
N GLY A 6 78.65 28.35 14.75
CA GLY A 6 77.99 27.16 15.30
C GLY A 6 76.47 27.17 15.19
N PHE A 7 75.85 28.35 15.20
CA PHE A 7 74.39 28.49 15.11
C PHE A 7 73.87 28.29 13.68
N CYS A 8 74.64 28.73 12.67
CA CYS A 8 74.29 28.48 11.27
C CYS A 8 74.43 27.00 10.86
N ALA A 9 75.41 26.26 11.40
CA ALA A 9 75.55 24.82 11.14
C ALA A 9 74.39 23.99 11.75
N TRP A 10 73.85 24.42 12.90
CA TRP A 10 72.71 23.77 13.55
C TRP A 10 71.39 24.02 12.81
N ILE A 11 71.18 25.23 12.30
CA ILE A 11 69.98 25.58 11.51
C ILE A 11 69.98 24.87 10.15
N ILE A 12 71.13 24.76 9.46
CA ILE A 12 71.24 24.07 8.16
C ILE A 12 71.08 22.54 8.31
N GLY A 13 71.57 21.95 9.41
CA GLY A 13 71.34 20.53 9.73
C GLY A 13 69.87 20.19 9.99
N TYR A 14 69.15 21.06 10.70
CA TYR A 14 67.72 20.87 10.97
C TYR A 14 66.84 21.09 9.73
N THR A 15 67.22 22.01 8.84
CA THR A 15 66.50 22.22 7.57
C THR A 15 66.72 21.09 6.56
N LEU A 16 67.91 20.46 6.51
CA LEU A 16 68.13 19.28 5.67
C LEU A 16 67.40 18.02 6.19
N GLN A 17 67.29 17.83 7.51
CA GLN A 17 66.51 16.73 8.10
C GLN A 17 65.00 16.90 7.88
N LEU A 18 64.47 18.13 7.97
CA LEU A 18 63.07 18.42 7.65
C LEU A 18 62.76 18.28 6.15
N ALA A 19 63.69 18.66 5.26
CA ALA A 19 63.52 18.51 3.81
C ALA A 19 63.57 17.02 3.36
N LEU A 20 64.43 16.20 3.97
CA LEU A 20 64.44 14.75 3.74
C LEU A 20 63.20 14.06 4.31
N PHE A 21 62.68 14.50 5.47
CA PHE A 21 61.42 13.99 6.02
C PHE A 21 60.22 14.36 5.13
N CYS A 22 60.18 15.59 4.57
CA CYS A 22 59.13 16.01 3.65
C CYS A 22 59.19 15.31 2.28
N CYS A 23 60.39 15.00 1.74
CA CYS A 23 60.50 14.22 0.50
C CYS A 23 60.10 12.75 0.68
N SER A 24 60.43 12.12 1.81
CA SER A 24 59.96 10.76 2.12
C SER A 24 58.45 10.69 2.40
N TYR A 25 57.87 11.75 2.99
CA TYR A 25 56.42 11.85 3.18
C TYR A 25 55.67 12.14 1.87
N ALA A 26 56.25 12.95 0.97
CA ALA A 26 55.68 13.22 -0.35
C ALA A 26 55.68 11.97 -1.24
N GLN A 27 56.73 11.14 -1.21
CA GLN A 27 56.79 9.88 -1.96
C GLN A 27 55.90 8.77 -1.37
N GLN A 28 55.63 8.76 -0.06
CA GLN A 28 54.62 7.86 0.52
C GLN A 28 53.18 8.34 0.31
N SER A 29 52.97 9.65 0.07
CA SER A 29 51.65 10.21 -0.24
C SER A 29 51.19 10.01 -1.70
N GLN A 30 52.07 9.56 -2.60
CA GLN A 30 51.73 9.21 -3.99
C GLN A 30 51.61 7.70 -4.26
N LEU A 31 51.70 6.85 -3.24
CA LEU A 31 51.47 5.40 -3.36
C LEU A 31 50.41 4.87 -2.39
N SER A 32 49.45 5.73 -2.02
CA SER A 32 48.19 5.28 -1.41
C SER A 32 47.02 6.21 -1.75
N GLU A 33 46.78 6.46 -3.05
CA GLU A 33 45.42 6.72 -3.51
C GLU A 33 44.58 5.44 -3.43
N ASN A 34 44.30 5.00 -2.21
CA ASN A 34 43.13 4.20 -1.94
C ASN A 34 42.28 5.04 -0.99
N SER A 35 41.45 5.89 -1.59
CA SER A 35 40.46 6.68 -0.90
C SER A 35 39.65 5.77 0.03
N THR A 36 39.82 5.92 1.33
CA THR A 36 38.81 5.49 2.30
C THR A 36 37.63 6.43 2.12
N GLN A 37 36.76 6.11 1.15
CA GLN A 37 35.46 6.76 1.02
C GLN A 37 34.76 6.60 2.36
N THR A 38 34.51 7.72 3.04
CA THR A 38 33.87 7.73 4.35
C THR A 38 32.52 7.04 4.23
N ALA A 39 32.30 5.97 5.01
CA ALA A 39 31.04 5.25 4.99
C ALA A 39 29.92 6.18 5.46
N LEU A 40 28.91 6.36 4.61
CA LEU A 40 27.74 7.19 4.89
C LEU A 40 26.80 6.43 5.84
N THR A 41 26.09 7.16 6.70
CA THR A 41 24.95 6.60 7.41
C THR A 41 23.87 6.17 6.43
N GLU A 42 22.95 5.29 6.85
CA GLU A 42 21.87 4.80 5.98
C GLU A 42 20.99 5.95 5.46
N LYS A 43 20.74 6.95 6.30
CA LYS A 43 19.99 8.15 5.92
C LYS A 43 20.75 9.00 4.90
N GLU A 44 22.03 9.31 5.14
CA GLU A 44 22.84 10.10 4.21
C GLU A 44 22.99 9.41 2.85
N PHE A 45 23.16 8.09 2.85
CA PHE A 45 23.21 7.30 1.62
C PHE A 45 21.87 7.32 0.88
N SER A 46 20.76 7.17 1.62
CA SER A 46 19.41 7.25 1.07
C SER A 46 19.14 8.60 0.42
N ASP A 47 19.45 9.69 1.14
CA ASP A 47 19.32 11.07 0.65
C ASP A 47 20.20 11.28 -0.59
N LEU A 48 21.40 10.70 -0.63
CA LEU A 48 22.30 10.79 -1.78
C LEU A 48 21.75 10.04 -3.01
N VAL A 49 21.19 8.84 -2.85
CA VAL A 49 20.57 8.10 -3.95
C VAL A 49 19.38 8.87 -4.52
N VAL A 50 18.49 9.38 -3.66
CA VAL A 50 17.32 10.18 -4.08
C VAL A 50 17.76 11.51 -4.71
N LYS A 51 18.81 12.16 -4.19
CA LYS A 51 19.38 13.37 -4.79
C LYS A 51 19.95 13.10 -6.19
N THR A 52 20.53 11.93 -6.40
CA THR A 52 21.20 11.56 -7.67
C THR A 52 20.19 11.24 -8.76
N TYR A 53 19.15 10.46 -8.45
CA TYR A 53 18.22 9.94 -9.47
C TYR A 53 16.78 10.43 -9.34
N GLY A 54 16.45 11.17 -8.27
CA GLY A 54 15.07 11.45 -7.88
C GLY A 54 14.40 10.22 -7.28
N TYR A 55 13.06 10.19 -7.30
CA TYR A 55 12.26 9.06 -6.80
C TYR A 55 11.98 7.98 -7.85
N ARG A 56 12.37 8.21 -9.10
CA ARG A 56 12.10 7.33 -10.23
C ARG A 56 13.26 7.41 -11.22
N ARG A 57 13.86 6.26 -11.54
CA ARG A 57 14.93 6.12 -12.53
C ARG A 57 14.54 5.08 -13.58
N THR A 58 14.42 5.49 -14.84
CA THR A 58 14.33 4.52 -15.95
C THR A 58 15.72 3.93 -16.20
N LEU A 59 15.81 2.60 -16.30
CA LEU A 59 17.02 1.86 -16.62
C LEU A 59 17.08 1.50 -18.11
N GLU A 60 15.96 1.05 -18.66
CA GLU A 60 15.85 0.66 -20.07
C GLU A 60 14.39 0.71 -20.51
N ASP A 61 14.16 1.20 -21.73
CA ASP A 61 12.87 1.09 -22.42
C ASP A 61 12.97 -0.03 -23.45
N ILE A 62 12.01 -0.95 -23.45
CA ILE A 62 12.00 -2.16 -24.25
C ILE A 62 10.67 -2.22 -25.00
N THR A 63 10.72 -2.49 -26.30
CA THR A 63 9.52 -2.83 -27.07
C THR A 63 9.49 -4.34 -27.24
N LEU A 64 8.47 -5.01 -26.69
CA LEU A 64 8.27 -6.45 -26.79
C LEU A 64 7.98 -6.88 -28.24
N GLU A 65 7.98 -8.19 -28.50
CA GLU A 65 7.76 -8.77 -29.83
C GLU A 65 6.36 -8.46 -30.40
N ASP A 66 5.36 -8.28 -29.55
CA ASP A 66 4.01 -7.86 -29.92
C ASP A 66 3.89 -6.34 -30.18
N GLY A 67 5.01 -5.61 -30.12
CA GLY A 67 5.07 -4.16 -30.29
C GLY A 67 4.73 -3.37 -29.03
N TYR A 68 4.48 -4.04 -27.89
CA TYR A 68 4.09 -3.35 -26.67
C TYR A 68 5.30 -2.72 -25.95
N PRO A 69 5.24 -1.42 -25.59
CA PRO A 69 6.33 -0.77 -24.87
C PRO A 69 6.27 -1.09 -23.37
N VAL A 70 7.42 -1.46 -22.80
CA VAL A 70 7.63 -1.66 -21.36
C VAL A 70 8.88 -0.90 -20.93
N SER A 71 8.93 -0.48 -19.68
CA SER A 71 10.10 0.22 -19.11
C SER A 71 10.58 -0.48 -17.85
N VAL A 72 11.88 -0.73 -17.73
CA VAL A 72 12.48 -1.17 -16.47
C VAL A 72 12.81 0.07 -15.66
N VAL A 73 12.24 0.17 -14.46
CA VAL A 73 12.29 1.39 -13.64
C VAL A 73 12.62 1.05 -12.19
N ASP A 74 13.53 1.81 -11.59
CA ASP A 74 13.76 1.81 -10.14
C ASP A 74 12.92 2.92 -9.50
N ILE A 75 12.09 2.56 -8.52
CA ILE A 75 11.30 3.48 -7.70
C ILE A 75 11.91 3.55 -6.30
N MET A 76 12.39 4.73 -5.91
CA MET A 76 12.95 4.98 -4.59
C MET A 76 11.83 5.35 -3.61
N ILE A 77 11.65 4.54 -2.58
CA ILE A 77 10.62 4.70 -1.55
C ILE A 77 11.30 5.04 -0.23
N PRO A 78 11.43 6.34 0.13
CA PRO A 78 11.94 6.73 1.43
C PRO A 78 10.98 6.28 2.53
N ASP A 79 11.53 5.92 3.69
CA ASP A 79 10.79 5.63 4.93
C ASP A 79 9.68 4.58 4.79
N TYR A 80 9.93 3.52 4.01
CA TYR A 80 8.98 2.42 3.79
C TYR A 80 8.46 1.80 5.10
N THR A 81 9.30 1.74 6.13
CA THR A 81 8.91 1.53 7.54
C THR A 81 9.75 2.43 8.45
N PRO A 82 9.31 2.73 9.70
CA PRO A 82 10.06 3.56 10.64
C PRO A 82 11.49 3.04 10.98
N SER A 83 11.82 1.81 10.58
CA SER A 83 13.06 1.11 10.94
C SER A 83 13.92 0.64 9.75
N SER A 84 13.49 0.81 8.49
CA SER A 84 14.10 0.10 7.33
C SER A 84 14.89 0.95 6.34
N GLY A 85 14.98 2.27 6.52
CA GLY A 85 15.64 3.16 5.56
C GLY A 85 15.00 3.17 4.17
N LEU A 86 15.80 3.49 3.14
CA LEU A 86 15.39 3.52 1.72
C LEU A 86 15.11 2.12 1.19
N VAL A 87 13.91 1.94 0.61
CA VAL A 87 13.56 0.77 -0.20
C VAL A 87 13.57 1.16 -1.66
N VAL A 88 14.22 0.37 -2.52
CA VAL A 88 14.18 0.56 -3.97
C VAL A 88 13.40 -0.60 -4.58
N ASN A 89 12.30 -0.27 -5.25
CA ASN A 89 11.41 -1.19 -5.93
C ASN A 89 11.70 -1.14 -7.44
N ARG A 90 12.31 -2.20 -7.99
CA ARG A 90 12.53 -2.33 -9.43
C ARG A 90 11.30 -2.95 -10.05
N ILE A 91 10.71 -2.27 -11.03
CA ILE A 91 9.45 -2.67 -11.68
C ILE A 91 9.64 -2.87 -13.18
N VAL A 92 8.86 -3.79 -13.76
CA VAL A 92 8.52 -3.79 -15.18
C VAL A 92 7.28 -2.91 -15.33
N GLU A 93 7.51 -1.65 -15.68
CA GLU A 93 6.45 -0.64 -15.85
C GLU A 93 5.77 -0.81 -17.21
N ILE A 94 4.45 -0.70 -17.20
CA ILE A 94 3.59 -0.78 -18.39
C ILE A 94 2.56 0.36 -18.37
N SER A 95 1.90 0.61 -19.50
CA SER A 95 0.81 1.58 -19.54
C SER A 95 -0.30 1.18 -18.54
N GLY A 96 -0.58 2.04 -17.56
CA GLY A 96 -1.62 1.81 -16.55
C GLY A 96 -1.19 1.04 -15.30
N GLY A 97 0.06 0.58 -15.18
CA GLY A 97 0.51 -0.18 -14.00
C GLY A 97 1.93 -0.75 -14.11
N PHE A 98 2.13 -1.93 -13.54
CA PHE A 98 3.36 -2.70 -13.67
C PHE A 98 3.02 -4.20 -13.76
N HIS A 99 3.84 -4.98 -14.47
CA HIS A 99 3.68 -6.42 -14.59
C HIS A 99 4.39 -7.18 -13.46
N SER A 100 5.57 -6.71 -13.06
CA SER A 100 6.43 -7.39 -12.08
C SER A 100 7.17 -6.39 -11.22
N ASN A 101 7.49 -6.77 -9.98
CA ASN A 101 8.30 -5.95 -9.11
C ASN A 101 9.18 -6.73 -8.13
N VAL A 102 10.38 -6.22 -7.87
CA VAL A 102 11.35 -6.83 -6.96
C VAL A 102 12.05 -5.77 -6.11
N LYS A 103 12.42 -6.15 -4.89
CA LYS A 103 13.15 -5.26 -3.98
C LYS A 103 14.65 -5.36 -4.25
N LEU A 104 15.33 -4.22 -4.31
CA LEU A 104 16.80 -4.20 -4.35
C LEU A 104 17.38 -4.23 -2.93
N GLN A 105 18.49 -4.94 -2.76
CA GLN A 105 19.30 -4.95 -1.56
C GLN A 105 20.21 -3.72 -1.55
N LEU A 106 20.22 -3.00 -0.41
CA LEU A 106 21.18 -1.92 -0.21
C LEU A 106 22.61 -2.47 -0.27
N PRO A 107 23.56 -1.74 -0.86
CA PRO A 107 24.95 -2.18 -0.90
C PRO A 107 25.54 -2.28 0.51
N ALA A 108 26.41 -3.27 0.71
CA ALA A 108 27.07 -3.49 2.00
C ALA A 108 27.92 -2.27 2.41
N GLN A 109 28.63 -1.68 1.46
CA GLN A 109 29.33 -0.41 1.63
C GLN A 109 28.46 0.73 1.08
N LYS A 110 28.10 1.67 1.95
CA LYS A 110 27.27 2.84 1.60
C LYS A 110 28.18 4.04 1.36
N THR A 111 28.57 4.25 0.11
CA THR A 111 29.49 5.32 -0.29
C THR A 111 28.99 5.99 -1.56
N PRO A 112 29.49 7.18 -1.93
CA PRO A 112 29.10 7.83 -3.18
C PRO A 112 29.34 6.97 -4.44
N SER A 113 30.30 6.04 -4.42
CA SER A 113 30.54 5.14 -5.56
C SER A 113 29.56 3.97 -5.67
N THR A 114 28.79 3.67 -4.62
CA THR A 114 27.84 2.55 -4.60
C THR A 114 26.38 2.96 -4.80
N VAL A 115 26.11 4.23 -5.13
CA VAL A 115 24.75 4.76 -5.33
C VAL A 115 24.04 4.22 -6.57
N ASP A 116 24.79 3.67 -7.53
CA ASP A 116 24.22 3.19 -8.79
C ASP A 116 23.34 1.94 -8.61
N THR A 117 22.04 2.17 -8.54
CA THR A 117 21.01 1.13 -8.33
C THR A 117 20.97 0.06 -9.42
N SER A 118 21.48 0.34 -10.63
CA SER A 118 21.57 -0.65 -11.71
C SER A 118 22.47 -1.85 -11.34
N ARG A 119 23.39 -1.64 -10.39
CA ARG A 119 24.37 -2.62 -9.91
C ARG A 119 23.95 -3.32 -8.62
N TRP A 120 22.82 -2.93 -8.03
CA TRP A 120 22.37 -3.50 -6.76
C TRP A 120 21.80 -4.90 -6.96
N LYS A 121 22.04 -5.77 -5.97
CA LYS A 121 21.50 -7.13 -5.96
C LYS A 121 20.01 -7.10 -5.68
N ILE A 122 19.31 -8.15 -6.10
CA ILE A 122 17.87 -8.30 -5.87
C ILE A 122 17.65 -9.15 -4.63
N ASP A 123 16.71 -8.74 -3.79
CA ASP A 123 16.24 -9.50 -2.65
C ASP A 123 15.13 -10.46 -3.11
N LYS A 124 15.52 -11.62 -3.65
CA LYS A 124 14.59 -12.67 -4.10
C LYS A 124 13.76 -13.27 -2.95
N SER A 125 14.19 -13.08 -1.70
CA SER A 125 13.46 -13.52 -0.50
C SER A 125 12.34 -12.58 -0.08
N PHE A 126 12.15 -11.46 -0.78
CA PHE A 126 11.19 -10.42 -0.45
C PHE A 126 10.09 -10.30 -1.49
N LEU A 127 8.85 -10.40 -1.04
CA LEU A 127 7.66 -10.04 -1.81
C LEU A 127 7.09 -8.75 -1.23
N PHE A 128 6.70 -7.83 -2.11
CA PHE A 128 5.96 -6.65 -1.68
C PHE A 128 4.58 -7.09 -1.15
N PRO A 129 4.16 -6.64 0.06
CA PRO A 129 2.83 -6.90 0.58
C PRO A 129 1.75 -6.42 -0.38
N ARG A 130 0.57 -7.05 -0.31
CA ARG A 130 -0.61 -6.70 -1.13
C ARG A 130 -0.43 -6.94 -2.63
N THR A 131 0.45 -7.87 -3.00
CA THR A 131 0.62 -8.34 -4.38
C THR A 131 -0.03 -9.72 -4.54
N TYR A 132 -0.52 -10.01 -5.75
CA TYR A 132 -1.11 -11.31 -6.05
C TYR A 132 -0.09 -12.46 -5.99
N TYR A 133 1.20 -12.17 -6.14
CA TYR A 133 2.30 -13.14 -6.02
C TYR A 133 2.20 -13.94 -4.72
N ILE A 134 1.90 -13.25 -3.62
CA ILE A 134 1.74 -13.86 -2.29
C ILE A 134 0.61 -14.89 -2.30
N ARG A 135 -0.51 -14.59 -2.96
CA ARG A 135 -1.65 -15.50 -3.05
C ARG A 135 -1.42 -16.65 -4.00
N MET A 136 -0.71 -16.46 -5.11
CA MET A 136 -0.31 -17.57 -5.97
C MET A 136 0.64 -18.54 -5.25
N ILE A 137 1.61 -18.01 -4.52
CA ILE A 137 2.53 -18.84 -3.72
C ILE A 137 1.79 -19.51 -2.56
N GLU A 138 0.86 -18.83 -1.89
CA GLU A 138 0.02 -19.42 -0.85
C GLU A 138 -0.86 -20.55 -1.40
N ALA A 139 -1.40 -20.39 -2.61
CA ALA A 139 -2.24 -21.36 -3.26
C ALA A 139 -1.52 -22.70 -3.47
N LEU A 140 -0.23 -22.71 -3.83
CA LEU A 140 0.58 -23.94 -4.00
C LEU A 140 0.38 -24.93 -2.86
N PHE A 141 0.43 -24.42 -1.64
CA PHE A 141 0.41 -25.23 -0.42
C PHE A 141 -1.01 -25.61 0.04
N ARG A 142 -2.05 -25.19 -0.69
CA ARG A 142 -3.43 -25.68 -0.52
C ARG A 142 -3.59 -27.11 -1.02
N SER A 143 -2.73 -27.56 -1.92
CA SER A 143 -2.66 -28.97 -2.35
C SER A 143 -2.11 -29.86 -1.24
N ASP A 144 -2.75 -30.99 -0.95
CA ASP A 144 -2.22 -32.02 -0.04
C ASP A 144 -0.89 -32.64 -0.52
N LEU A 145 -0.54 -32.48 -1.79
CA LEU A 145 0.70 -32.99 -2.39
C LEU A 145 1.92 -32.14 -2.05
N ILE A 146 1.73 -30.84 -1.83
CA ILE A 146 2.83 -29.88 -1.66
C ILE A 146 2.93 -29.47 -0.20
N GLU A 147 4.05 -29.83 0.44
CA GLU A 147 4.36 -29.45 1.81
C GLU A 147 4.91 -28.02 1.87
N PHE A 148 4.46 -27.23 2.85
CA PHE A 148 5.00 -25.90 3.15
C PHE A 148 6.31 -26.03 3.94
N SER A 149 7.38 -26.44 3.24
CA SER A 149 8.69 -26.71 3.81
C SER A 149 9.80 -26.35 2.81
N GLN A 150 10.94 -25.87 3.31
CA GLN A 150 12.17 -25.63 2.52
C GLN A 150 12.68 -26.91 1.84
N ASP A 151 12.29 -28.07 2.35
CA ASP A 151 12.65 -29.36 1.79
C ASP A 151 11.70 -29.85 0.68
N SER A 152 10.67 -29.07 0.36
CA SER A 152 9.70 -29.42 -0.69
C SER A 152 10.38 -29.56 -2.05
N ASN A 153 10.17 -30.71 -2.69
CA ASN A 153 10.74 -31.07 -3.99
C ASN A 153 9.70 -31.04 -5.13
N ALA A 154 8.64 -30.26 -4.94
CA ALA A 154 7.52 -30.17 -5.88
C ALA A 154 7.97 -29.74 -7.28
N ARG A 155 7.35 -30.33 -8.30
CA ARG A 155 7.54 -29.98 -9.71
C ARG A 155 6.52 -28.93 -10.10
N VAL A 156 6.96 -27.68 -10.25
CA VAL A 156 6.11 -26.53 -10.53
C VAL A 156 6.30 -26.12 -11.99
N LEU A 157 5.21 -26.04 -12.74
CA LEU A 157 5.18 -25.42 -14.07
C LEU A 157 4.51 -24.04 -13.95
N GLU A 158 5.13 -23.01 -14.47
CA GLU A 158 4.57 -21.66 -14.56
C GLU A 158 4.51 -21.21 -16.02
N ILE A 159 3.37 -20.68 -16.44
CA ILE A 159 3.19 -20.11 -17.78
C ILE A 159 3.10 -18.59 -17.63
N GLY A 160 4.10 -17.89 -18.18
CA GLY A 160 4.33 -16.46 -18.02
C GLY A 160 5.47 -16.19 -17.02
N LEU A 161 6.49 -15.42 -17.44
CA LEU A 161 7.64 -15.07 -16.59
C LEU A 161 7.54 -13.64 -16.05
N ALA A 162 7.14 -12.70 -16.90
CA ALA A 162 7.28 -11.26 -16.64
C ALA A 162 8.70 -10.88 -16.16
N GLY A 163 8.86 -10.49 -14.88
CA GLY A 163 10.16 -10.21 -14.26
C GLY A 163 10.69 -11.34 -13.36
N GLY A 164 10.04 -12.50 -13.30
CA GLY A 164 10.50 -13.64 -12.50
C GLY A 164 10.37 -13.49 -10.99
N THR A 165 9.30 -12.82 -10.53
CA THR A 165 9.10 -12.56 -9.09
C THR A 165 8.63 -13.79 -8.33
N ILE A 166 7.66 -14.53 -8.89
CA ILE A 166 7.10 -15.74 -8.26
C ILE A 166 8.15 -16.85 -8.28
N ASP A 167 8.60 -17.25 -9.46
CA ASP A 167 9.63 -18.27 -9.64
C ASP A 167 10.95 -17.96 -8.89
N GLY A 168 11.42 -16.70 -8.92
CA GLY A 168 12.64 -16.29 -8.24
C GLY A 168 12.52 -16.38 -6.74
N PHE A 169 11.34 -16.08 -6.19
CA PHE A 169 11.05 -16.30 -4.77
C PHE A 169 10.97 -17.78 -4.43
N LEU A 170 10.27 -18.58 -5.24
CA LEU A 170 10.15 -20.01 -5.02
C LEU A 170 11.52 -20.71 -5.05
N HIS A 171 12.38 -20.34 -5.99
CA HIS A 171 13.74 -20.88 -6.12
C HIS A 171 14.62 -20.50 -4.91
N GLU A 172 14.57 -19.24 -4.45
CA GLU A 172 15.35 -18.77 -3.31
C GLU A 172 14.87 -19.39 -1.98
N VAL A 173 13.56 -19.50 -1.78
CA VAL A 173 12.95 -19.90 -0.50
C VAL A 173 12.70 -21.41 -0.40
N PHE A 174 12.50 -22.11 -1.52
CA PHE A 174 12.26 -23.55 -1.61
C PHE A 174 13.26 -24.20 -2.59
N PRO A 175 14.55 -24.26 -2.24
CA PRO A 175 15.64 -24.57 -3.18
C PRO A 175 15.62 -26.00 -3.76
N LYS A 176 14.74 -26.88 -3.26
CA LYS A 176 14.57 -28.25 -3.77
C LYS A 176 13.42 -28.38 -4.78
N MET A 177 12.59 -27.35 -4.97
CA MET A 177 11.52 -27.37 -5.97
C MET A 177 12.09 -27.37 -7.38
N TYR A 178 11.47 -28.13 -8.28
CA TYR A 178 11.81 -28.13 -9.71
C TYR A 178 10.86 -27.19 -10.44
N ILE A 179 11.34 -26.00 -10.77
CA ILE A 179 10.56 -24.92 -11.38
C ILE A 179 10.88 -24.85 -12.87
N THR A 180 9.85 -25.00 -13.70
CA THR A 180 9.90 -24.76 -15.14
C THR A 180 8.99 -23.59 -15.48
N VAL A 181 9.55 -22.52 -16.03
CA VAL A 181 8.78 -21.37 -16.50
C VAL A 181 8.75 -21.38 -18.02
N VAL A 182 7.58 -21.13 -18.62
CA VAL A 182 7.40 -21.01 -20.07
C VAL A 182 6.98 -19.58 -20.39
N GLU A 183 7.81 -18.89 -21.17
CA GLU A 183 7.61 -17.49 -21.56
C GLU A 183 7.61 -17.36 -23.08
N ILE A 184 6.63 -16.67 -23.65
CA ILE A 184 6.51 -16.53 -25.10
C ILE A 184 7.51 -15.52 -25.68
N SER A 185 7.86 -14.50 -24.89
CA SER A 185 8.71 -13.37 -25.30
C SER A 185 10.18 -13.60 -24.93
N ARG A 186 11.04 -13.74 -25.95
CA ARG A 186 12.49 -13.80 -25.75
C ARG A 186 13.00 -12.52 -25.08
N LYS A 187 12.48 -11.36 -25.48
CA LYS A 187 12.84 -10.06 -24.90
C LYS A 187 12.49 -9.97 -23.42
N THR A 188 11.38 -10.58 -22.99
CA THR A 188 11.00 -10.66 -21.57
C THR A 188 12.02 -11.48 -20.79
N VAL A 189 12.45 -12.63 -21.33
CA VAL A 189 13.52 -13.43 -20.71
C VAL A 189 14.84 -12.67 -20.63
N ASP A 190 15.24 -11.99 -21.70
CA ASP A 190 16.49 -11.21 -21.73
C ASP A 190 16.44 -10.03 -20.73
N MET A 191 15.29 -9.36 -20.61
CA MET A 191 15.03 -8.34 -19.61
C MET A 191 15.14 -8.92 -18.18
N ALA A 192 14.53 -10.07 -17.92
CA ALA A 192 14.56 -10.71 -16.61
C ALA A 192 15.99 -11.11 -16.20
N ARG A 193 16.80 -11.63 -17.15
CA ARG A 193 18.23 -11.94 -16.93
C ARG A 193 19.04 -10.69 -16.63
N LYS A 194 18.83 -9.62 -17.40
CA LYS A 194 19.60 -8.39 -17.27
C LYS A 194 19.27 -7.61 -15.99
N TRP A 195 17.98 -7.51 -15.64
CA TRP A 195 17.52 -6.55 -14.64
C TRP A 195 16.87 -7.16 -13.40
N PHE A 196 16.36 -8.39 -13.50
CA PHE A 196 15.61 -9.06 -12.44
C PHE A 196 16.35 -10.29 -11.86
N GLY A 197 17.61 -10.48 -12.25
CA GLY A 197 18.48 -11.48 -11.63
C GLY A 197 18.05 -12.91 -11.90
N LEU A 198 17.37 -13.14 -13.03
CA LEU A 198 17.05 -14.48 -13.52
C LEU A 198 18.37 -15.25 -13.77
N VAL A 199 18.55 -16.34 -13.03
CA VAL A 199 19.67 -17.26 -13.16
C VAL A 199 19.09 -18.67 -13.12
N GLU A 200 19.31 -19.42 -14.19
CA GLU A 200 18.83 -20.79 -14.34
C GLU A 200 19.86 -21.80 -13.78
N ASP A 201 19.36 -22.92 -13.29
CA ASP A 201 20.15 -24.07 -12.83
C ASP A 201 19.38 -25.39 -13.03
N ASP A 202 19.82 -26.47 -12.37
CA ASP A 202 19.18 -27.78 -12.49
C ASP A 202 17.75 -27.83 -11.92
N HIS A 203 17.40 -26.91 -11.01
CA HIS A 203 16.11 -26.82 -10.33
C HIS A 203 15.26 -25.65 -10.82
N TYR A 204 15.81 -24.70 -11.59
CA TYR A 204 15.07 -23.58 -12.15
C TYR A 204 15.42 -23.33 -13.62
N LYS A 205 14.43 -23.52 -14.53
CA LYS A 205 14.61 -23.41 -15.98
C LYS A 205 13.56 -22.52 -16.62
N VAL A 206 13.96 -21.75 -17.64
CA VAL A 206 13.07 -20.90 -18.43
C VAL A 206 13.11 -21.32 -19.89
N ILE A 207 11.94 -21.67 -20.42
CA ILE A 207 11.75 -22.12 -21.80
C ILE A 207 11.05 -21.02 -22.58
N VAL A 208 11.63 -20.61 -23.71
CA VAL A 208 10.97 -19.67 -24.62
C VAL A 208 10.12 -20.40 -25.62
N ALA A 209 8.81 -20.44 -25.40
CA ALA A 209 7.82 -21.14 -26.22
C ALA A 209 6.41 -20.60 -25.97
N ASP A 210 5.47 -20.92 -26.85
CA ASP A 210 4.04 -20.71 -26.58
C ASP A 210 3.57 -21.69 -25.49
N GLY A 211 2.95 -21.17 -24.44
CA GLY A 211 2.50 -21.96 -23.30
C GLY A 211 1.43 -22.99 -23.64
N VAL A 212 0.54 -22.71 -24.60
CA VAL A 212 -0.50 -23.65 -25.04
C VAL A 212 0.13 -24.83 -25.78
N ASP A 213 1.04 -24.55 -26.71
CA ASP A 213 1.75 -25.60 -27.45
C ASP A 213 2.60 -26.46 -26.52
N TYR A 214 3.27 -25.83 -25.55
CA TYR A 214 4.05 -26.53 -24.53
C TYR A 214 3.18 -27.47 -23.70
N LEU A 215 2.03 -27.01 -23.19
CA LEU A 215 1.10 -27.84 -22.42
C LEU A 215 0.65 -29.07 -23.25
N ALA A 216 0.27 -28.86 -24.51
CA ALA A 216 -0.16 -29.95 -25.39
C ALA A 216 0.96 -30.97 -25.71
N GLU A 217 2.19 -30.50 -25.89
CA GLU A 217 3.35 -31.38 -26.07
C GLU A 217 3.63 -32.23 -24.81
N ARG A 218 3.66 -31.59 -23.63
CA ARG A 218 3.93 -32.28 -22.35
C ARG A 218 2.83 -33.26 -22.00
N ALA A 219 1.57 -32.93 -22.31
CA ALA A 219 0.43 -33.82 -22.12
C ALA A 219 0.54 -35.08 -23.00
N ARG A 220 0.93 -34.93 -24.28
CA ARG A 220 1.22 -36.07 -25.17
C ARG A 220 2.41 -36.91 -24.70
N ALA A 221 3.42 -36.26 -24.12
CA ALA A 221 4.60 -36.94 -23.58
C ALA A 221 4.34 -37.62 -22.22
N GLY A 222 3.16 -37.47 -21.62
CA GLY A 222 2.82 -38.07 -20.32
C GLY A 222 3.62 -37.48 -19.15
N THR A 223 4.06 -36.22 -19.25
CA THR A 223 4.74 -35.54 -18.14
C THR A 223 3.74 -35.23 -17.02
N GLN A 224 4.21 -35.21 -15.77
CA GLN A 224 3.42 -34.78 -14.61
C GLN A 224 4.10 -33.61 -13.89
N TYR A 225 3.29 -32.67 -13.42
CA TYR A 225 3.66 -31.56 -12.55
C TYR A 225 2.80 -31.61 -11.29
N ASP A 226 3.35 -31.22 -10.15
CA ASP A 226 2.60 -31.18 -8.88
C ASP A 226 1.74 -29.91 -8.81
N ALA A 227 2.20 -28.83 -9.45
CA ALA A 227 1.45 -27.60 -9.62
C ALA A 227 1.64 -26.98 -11.01
N ILE A 228 0.57 -26.38 -11.53
CA ILE A 228 0.60 -25.54 -12.73
C ILE A 228 0.08 -24.15 -12.38
N LEU A 229 0.90 -23.12 -12.59
CA LEU A 229 0.56 -21.72 -12.43
C LEU A 229 0.34 -21.10 -13.81
N ILE A 230 -0.79 -20.43 -13.99
CA ILE A 230 -1.11 -19.65 -15.18
C ILE A 230 -1.05 -18.16 -14.80
N ASP A 231 0.02 -17.50 -15.22
CA ASP A 231 0.23 -16.04 -15.12
C ASP A 231 0.44 -15.42 -16.53
N ALA A 232 -0.35 -15.89 -17.49
CA ALA A 232 -0.22 -15.52 -18.89
C ALA A 232 -1.20 -14.40 -19.28
N CYS A 233 -0.72 -13.16 -19.19
CA CYS A 233 -1.48 -11.95 -19.47
C CYS A 233 -1.19 -11.38 -20.87
N ARG A 234 -2.14 -10.64 -21.44
CA ARG A 234 -1.84 -9.70 -22.54
C ARG A 234 -1.53 -8.31 -22.01
N SER A 235 -0.53 -7.68 -22.63
CA SER A 235 -0.14 -6.31 -22.33
C SER A 235 -1.17 -5.27 -22.80
N VAL A 236 -2.10 -5.62 -23.69
CA VAL A 236 -3.11 -4.69 -24.25
C VAL A 236 -4.52 -5.00 -23.72
N HIS A 237 -5.24 -3.98 -23.23
CA HIS A 237 -6.62 -4.08 -22.71
C HIS A 237 -7.68 -4.22 -23.82
N ARG A 238 -7.70 -5.36 -24.52
CA ARG A 238 -8.70 -5.64 -25.56
C ARG A 238 -9.65 -6.79 -25.22
N GLU A 239 -9.38 -7.54 -24.16
CA GLU A 239 -10.18 -8.69 -23.77
C GLU A 239 -11.07 -8.40 -22.58
N ILE A 240 -12.12 -9.21 -22.43
CA ILE A 240 -13.04 -9.13 -21.29
C ILE A 240 -12.29 -9.51 -20.01
N ILE A 241 -11.48 -10.57 -20.08
CA ILE A 241 -10.52 -10.99 -19.05
C ILE A 241 -9.13 -10.81 -19.66
N ASN A 242 -8.30 -9.98 -19.05
CA ASN A 242 -6.97 -9.65 -19.56
C ASN A 242 -5.89 -10.66 -19.11
N CYS A 243 -6.13 -11.30 -17.96
CA CYS A 243 -5.33 -12.36 -17.40
C CYS A 243 -6.28 -13.43 -16.81
N PRO A 244 -6.11 -14.73 -17.08
CA PRO A 244 -5.27 -15.26 -18.15
C PRO A 244 -5.94 -15.01 -19.52
N LEU A 245 -5.22 -15.25 -20.62
CA LEU A 245 -5.81 -15.28 -21.97
C LEU A 245 -6.91 -16.33 -22.08
N GLU A 246 -7.93 -16.05 -22.91
CA GLU A 246 -9.09 -16.93 -23.10
C GLU A 246 -8.73 -18.40 -23.37
N LYS A 247 -7.67 -18.62 -24.16
CA LYS A 247 -7.18 -19.96 -24.50
C LYS A 247 -6.85 -20.81 -23.27
N PHE A 248 -6.38 -20.23 -22.16
CA PHE A 248 -5.97 -20.99 -20.96
C PHE A 248 -7.15 -21.54 -20.16
N TYR A 249 -8.38 -21.12 -20.45
CA TYR A 249 -9.60 -21.73 -19.92
C TYR A 249 -10.53 -22.24 -21.03
N SER A 250 -9.97 -22.54 -22.21
CA SER A 250 -10.66 -23.30 -23.25
C SER A 250 -10.69 -24.79 -22.91
N LYS A 251 -11.61 -25.50 -23.53
CA LYS A 251 -11.82 -26.94 -23.31
C LYS A 251 -10.54 -27.75 -23.57
N GLU A 252 -9.90 -27.51 -24.71
CA GLU A 252 -8.73 -28.26 -25.18
C GLU A 252 -7.53 -28.09 -24.25
N VAL A 253 -7.27 -26.85 -23.83
CA VAL A 253 -6.15 -26.55 -22.92
C VAL A 253 -6.42 -27.08 -21.51
N LEU A 254 -7.66 -26.97 -21.02
CA LEU A 254 -8.03 -27.53 -19.72
C LEU A 254 -7.94 -29.06 -19.70
N GLU A 255 -8.24 -29.74 -20.80
CA GLU A 255 -8.02 -31.20 -20.94
C GLU A 255 -6.54 -31.56 -20.80
N ASP A 256 -5.65 -30.79 -21.42
CA ASP A 256 -4.21 -31.05 -21.33
C ASP A 256 -3.65 -30.71 -19.95
N ILE A 257 -4.06 -29.59 -19.35
CA ILE A 257 -3.73 -29.24 -17.95
C ILE A 257 -4.18 -30.35 -16.99
N ALA A 258 -5.40 -30.86 -17.16
CA ALA A 258 -5.93 -31.93 -16.31
C ALA A 258 -5.15 -33.25 -16.46
N LYS A 259 -4.59 -33.56 -17.64
CA LYS A 259 -3.72 -34.74 -17.83
C LYS A 259 -2.34 -34.55 -17.20
N LEU A 260 -1.87 -33.31 -17.11
CA LEU A 260 -0.54 -32.98 -16.57
C LEU A 260 -0.48 -32.92 -15.05
N LEU A 261 -1.63 -32.85 -14.37
CA LEU A 261 -1.73 -32.82 -12.92
C LEU A 261 -2.13 -34.21 -12.38
N PRO A 262 -1.44 -34.71 -11.33
CA PRO A 262 -1.90 -35.91 -10.63
C PRO A 262 -3.19 -35.61 -9.86
N SER A 263 -3.85 -36.65 -9.33
CA SER A 263 -5.12 -36.50 -8.59
C SER A 263 -5.09 -35.54 -7.39
N GLN A 264 -3.90 -35.24 -6.85
CA GLN A 264 -3.68 -34.28 -5.76
C GLN A 264 -3.01 -32.98 -6.24
N GLY A 265 -2.66 -32.88 -7.52
CA GLY A 265 -2.04 -31.71 -8.11
C GLY A 265 -2.97 -30.52 -8.17
N ILE A 266 -2.40 -29.33 -8.31
CA ILE A 266 -3.11 -28.06 -8.23
C ILE A 266 -2.91 -27.18 -9.45
N LEU A 267 -4.01 -26.64 -9.96
CA LEU A 267 -4.03 -25.56 -10.93
C LEU A 267 -4.22 -24.23 -10.21
N ILE A 268 -3.39 -23.23 -10.50
CA ILE A 268 -3.43 -21.89 -9.92
C ILE A 268 -3.47 -20.88 -11.06
N ILE A 269 -4.42 -19.95 -11.03
CA ILE A 269 -4.67 -19.00 -12.11
C ILE A 269 -4.64 -17.58 -11.53
N ASN A 270 -3.76 -16.74 -12.05
CA ASN A 270 -3.88 -15.30 -11.89
C ASN A 270 -4.97 -14.78 -12.83
N ALA A 271 -5.99 -14.13 -12.27
CA ALA A 271 -7.13 -13.63 -13.01
C ALA A 271 -7.31 -12.11 -12.82
N TRP A 272 -7.43 -11.36 -13.90
CA TRP A 272 -7.68 -9.93 -13.86
C TRP A 272 -8.56 -9.48 -15.02
N SER A 273 -9.53 -8.60 -14.72
CA SER A 273 -10.34 -7.91 -15.70
C SER A 273 -10.41 -6.41 -15.35
N PRO A 274 -10.31 -5.51 -16.35
CA PRO A 274 -10.55 -4.09 -16.12
C PRO A 274 -12.04 -3.75 -15.95
N ASN A 275 -12.96 -4.65 -16.37
CA ASN A 275 -14.39 -4.36 -16.51
C ASN A 275 -15.29 -5.28 -15.66
N MET A 276 -14.70 -6.24 -14.94
CA MET A 276 -15.44 -7.20 -14.12
C MET A 276 -14.88 -7.22 -12.71
N ASP A 277 -15.75 -7.43 -11.73
CA ASP A 277 -15.31 -7.71 -10.37
C ASP A 277 -14.82 -9.17 -10.22
N HIS A 278 -14.22 -9.47 -9.07
CA HIS A 278 -13.68 -10.80 -8.78
C HIS A 278 -14.75 -11.91 -8.80
N ASP A 279 -16.01 -11.62 -8.45
CA ASP A 279 -17.08 -12.61 -8.48
C ASP A 279 -17.39 -12.99 -9.93
N GLN A 280 -17.55 -11.99 -10.79
CA GLN A 280 -17.80 -12.19 -12.22
C GLN A 280 -16.66 -12.95 -12.90
N VAL A 281 -15.41 -12.54 -12.67
CA VAL A 281 -14.23 -13.22 -13.20
C VAL A 281 -14.15 -14.66 -12.71
N TYR A 282 -14.35 -14.88 -11.41
CA TYR A 282 -14.35 -16.22 -10.81
C TYR A 282 -15.39 -17.13 -11.46
N GLN A 283 -16.64 -16.67 -11.59
CA GLN A 283 -17.72 -17.47 -12.18
C GLN A 283 -17.45 -17.78 -13.66
N MET A 284 -16.95 -16.81 -14.42
CA MET A 284 -16.67 -16.97 -15.85
C MET A 284 -15.56 -18.01 -16.10
N ILE A 285 -14.44 -17.91 -15.38
CA ILE A 285 -13.33 -18.86 -15.52
C ILE A 285 -13.75 -20.25 -14.99
N THR A 286 -14.29 -20.31 -13.77
CA THR A 286 -14.58 -21.60 -13.12
C THR A 286 -15.69 -22.39 -13.80
N ARG A 287 -16.56 -21.75 -14.58
CA ARG A 287 -17.56 -22.44 -15.41
C ARG A 287 -16.94 -23.51 -16.32
N ASN A 288 -15.80 -23.22 -16.93
CA ASN A 288 -15.10 -24.16 -17.81
C ASN A 288 -14.16 -25.08 -17.00
N VAL A 289 -13.46 -24.53 -16.01
CA VAL A 289 -12.47 -25.28 -15.22
C VAL A 289 -13.13 -26.41 -14.40
N ARG A 290 -14.34 -26.18 -13.86
CA ARG A 290 -15.06 -27.18 -13.04
C ARG A 290 -15.50 -28.44 -13.79
N VAL A 291 -15.38 -28.48 -15.11
CA VAL A 291 -15.57 -29.70 -15.92
C VAL A 291 -14.47 -30.73 -15.62
N TYR A 292 -13.27 -30.26 -15.27
CA TYR A 292 -12.08 -31.10 -15.08
C TYR A 292 -11.60 -31.15 -13.62
N PHE A 293 -11.93 -30.13 -12.82
CA PHE A 293 -11.54 -30.00 -11.43
C PHE A 293 -12.78 -29.93 -10.52
N ALA A 294 -12.94 -30.88 -9.62
CA ALA A 294 -14.13 -30.97 -8.77
C ALA A 294 -14.19 -29.86 -7.70
N TYR A 295 -13.05 -29.29 -7.32
CA TYR A 295 -12.96 -28.22 -6.35
C TYR A 295 -12.23 -27.03 -6.95
N CYS A 296 -12.84 -25.84 -6.84
CA CYS A 296 -12.19 -24.58 -7.14
C CYS A 296 -12.56 -23.58 -6.06
N ASP A 297 -11.60 -22.78 -5.64
CA ASP A 297 -11.77 -21.70 -4.67
C ASP A 297 -10.84 -20.55 -5.03
N ARG A 298 -10.87 -19.47 -4.25
CA ARG A 298 -10.13 -18.26 -4.57
C ARG A 298 -9.45 -17.64 -3.36
N LEU A 299 -8.35 -16.97 -3.64
CA LEU A 299 -7.60 -16.17 -2.67
C LEU A 299 -7.59 -14.72 -3.14
N ASP A 300 -8.27 -13.88 -2.39
CA ASP A 300 -8.31 -12.44 -2.62
C ASP A 300 -7.15 -11.74 -1.90
N GLU A 301 -6.47 -10.81 -2.58
CA GLU A 301 -5.52 -9.90 -1.93
C GLU A 301 -6.10 -8.49 -1.83
N LEU A 302 -6.04 -7.90 -0.63
CA LEU A 302 -6.70 -6.63 -0.35
C LEU A 302 -6.03 -5.48 -1.12
N GLY A 303 -6.79 -4.90 -2.06
CA GLY A 303 -6.35 -3.79 -2.89
C GLY A 303 -5.57 -4.22 -4.13
N SER A 304 -5.40 -5.54 -4.35
CA SER A 304 -4.97 -6.09 -5.62
C SER A 304 -6.14 -6.08 -6.60
N PRO A 305 -5.96 -5.63 -7.84
CA PRO A 305 -6.99 -5.78 -8.86
C PRO A 305 -7.09 -7.24 -9.34
N ASN A 306 -6.03 -8.04 -9.13
CA ASN A 306 -5.96 -9.44 -9.49
C ASN A 306 -6.65 -10.34 -8.44
N LEU A 307 -7.32 -11.36 -8.95
CA LEU A 307 -7.89 -12.50 -8.24
C LEU A 307 -7.00 -13.73 -8.46
N VAL A 308 -6.71 -14.50 -7.40
CA VAL A 308 -6.08 -15.81 -7.57
C VAL A 308 -7.14 -16.89 -7.42
N ILE A 309 -7.26 -17.76 -8.42
CA ILE A 309 -8.14 -18.93 -8.41
C ILE A 309 -7.27 -20.17 -8.28
N TYR A 310 -7.64 -21.11 -7.43
CA TYR A 310 -6.99 -22.42 -7.39
C TYR A 310 -8.01 -23.55 -7.51
N CYS A 311 -7.63 -24.61 -8.22
CA CYS A 311 -8.50 -25.72 -8.55
C CYS A 311 -7.76 -27.05 -8.36
N LEU A 312 -8.50 -28.05 -7.89
CA LEU A 312 -8.02 -29.38 -7.51
C LEU A 312 -8.99 -30.42 -8.06
N HIS A 313 -8.49 -31.61 -8.42
CA HIS A 313 -9.34 -32.71 -8.87
C HIS A 313 -10.30 -33.21 -7.78
N ARG A 314 -9.96 -32.97 -6.51
CA ARG A 314 -10.78 -33.28 -5.34
C ARG A 314 -10.62 -32.18 -4.29
N ALA A 315 -11.61 -32.02 -3.43
CA ALA A 315 -11.49 -31.10 -2.30
C ALA A 315 -10.27 -31.48 -1.43
N PRO A 316 -9.44 -30.50 -1.01
CA PRO A 316 -8.28 -30.78 -0.17
C PRO A 316 -8.73 -31.15 1.24
N ALA A 317 -7.87 -31.82 2.01
CA ALA A 317 -8.03 -31.86 3.45
C ALA A 317 -8.00 -30.42 4.02
N THR A 318 -8.72 -30.17 5.12
CA THR A 318 -8.68 -28.86 5.77
C THR A 318 -7.26 -28.54 6.23
N LYS A 319 -6.59 -27.63 5.52
CA LYS A 319 -5.26 -27.13 5.88
C LYS A 319 -5.36 -25.80 6.63
N PRO A 320 -4.48 -25.57 7.64
CA PRO A 320 -4.42 -24.27 8.32
C PRO A 320 -4.05 -23.14 7.35
N ALA A 321 -4.40 -21.91 7.71
CA ALA A 321 -3.98 -20.73 6.97
C ALA A 321 -2.45 -20.60 6.99
N ILE A 322 -1.86 -20.28 5.84
CA ILE A 322 -0.40 -20.18 5.66
C ILE A 322 -0.01 -18.71 5.70
N ASP A 323 0.98 -18.38 6.52
CA ASP A 323 1.57 -17.05 6.62
C ASP A 323 3.00 -17.08 6.11
N ILE A 324 3.18 -16.74 4.83
CA ILE A 324 4.48 -16.73 4.13
C ILE A 324 5.47 -15.78 4.81
N PHE A 325 5.00 -14.69 5.44
CA PHE A 325 5.88 -13.72 6.09
C PHE A 325 6.44 -14.24 7.42
N LYS A 326 5.70 -15.08 8.15
CA LYS A 326 6.21 -15.73 9.38
C LYS A 326 7.28 -16.76 9.09
N PHE A 327 7.17 -17.49 7.98
CA PHE A 327 8.12 -18.52 7.56
C PHE A 327 9.57 -17.98 7.43
N ARG A 328 9.72 -16.75 6.91
CA ARG A 328 11.03 -16.08 6.76
C ARG A 328 11.74 -15.75 8.08
N SER A 329 11.01 -15.67 9.20
CA SER A 329 11.57 -15.21 10.48
C SER A 329 12.31 -16.28 11.29
N GLY A 330 12.39 -17.53 10.80
CA GLY A 330 13.04 -18.64 11.50
C GLY A 330 12.30 -19.15 12.74
N ASN A 331 11.12 -18.59 13.06
CA ASN A 331 10.27 -19.05 14.15
C ASN A 331 9.11 -19.87 13.59
N PHE A 332 9.25 -21.20 13.59
CA PHE A 332 8.11 -22.10 13.47
C PHE A 332 7.21 -21.93 14.70
N ILE A 333 6.07 -21.27 14.53
CA ILE A 333 4.92 -21.43 15.44
C ILE A 333 3.70 -21.71 14.58
N LEU A 334 3.39 -23.00 14.43
CA LEU A 334 2.07 -23.48 14.04
C LEU A 334 1.09 -23.02 15.13
N PHE A 335 0.24 -22.03 14.84
CA PHE A 335 -0.91 -21.75 15.70
C PHE A 335 -2.06 -22.66 15.28
N TYR A 336 -2.38 -23.61 16.15
CA TYR A 336 -3.65 -24.30 16.20
C TYR A 336 -4.77 -23.28 16.46
N SER A 337 -5.83 -23.33 15.66
CA SER A 337 -7.11 -22.71 16.01
C SER A 337 -7.82 -23.59 17.03
N GLY A 338 -8.03 -23.10 18.25
CA GLY A 338 -8.87 -23.75 19.24
C GLY A 338 -8.76 -23.08 20.61
N SER A 339 -9.88 -22.50 21.07
CA SER A 339 -10.11 -21.88 22.39
C SER A 339 -9.20 -20.72 22.80
N GLY A 340 -9.81 -19.55 22.97
CA GLY A 340 -9.15 -18.42 23.60
C GLY A 340 -8.87 -18.68 25.07
N GLU A 341 -7.60 -18.68 25.43
CA GLU A 341 -7.08 -18.26 26.75
C GLU A 341 -5.72 -17.60 26.52
N VAL A 342 -5.57 -16.37 27.00
CA VAL A 342 -4.30 -15.63 26.98
C VAL A 342 -3.47 -16.11 28.17
N LEU A 343 -2.43 -16.91 27.93
CA LEU A 343 -1.44 -17.19 28.98
C LEU A 343 -0.51 -15.97 29.18
N PRO A 344 -0.19 -15.58 30.43
CA PRO A 344 0.59 -14.38 30.70
C PRO A 344 2.04 -14.51 30.21
N SER A 345 2.66 -13.34 29.99
CA SER A 345 4.04 -13.10 29.55
C SER A 345 5.16 -13.63 30.48
N SER A 346 4.86 -14.55 31.39
CA SER A 346 5.84 -15.18 32.30
C SER A 346 6.50 -16.46 31.74
N PHE A 347 6.09 -16.97 30.58
CA PHE A 347 6.70 -18.19 30.00
C PHE A 347 7.86 -17.94 29.01
N VAL A 348 8.04 -16.71 28.51
CA VAL A 348 9.15 -16.35 27.59
C VAL A 348 10.43 -15.96 28.33
N ILE A 349 10.37 -15.75 29.65
CA ILE A 349 11.54 -15.42 30.47
C ILE A 349 12.34 -16.67 30.91
N ALA A 350 11.79 -17.88 30.76
CA ALA A 350 12.46 -19.12 31.18
C ALA A 350 13.49 -19.68 30.17
N LEU A 351 13.52 -19.20 28.92
CA LEU A 351 14.50 -19.66 27.91
C LEU A 351 15.75 -18.76 27.77
N PHE A 352 15.79 -17.61 28.44
CA PHE A 352 17.00 -16.76 28.51
C PHE A 352 17.85 -17.01 29.77
N ALA A 353 17.48 -17.97 30.63
CA ALA A 353 18.20 -18.28 31.86
C ALA A 353 19.24 -19.42 31.76
N THR A 354 19.36 -20.12 30.62
CA THR A 354 20.30 -21.25 30.47
C THR A 354 21.52 -21.01 29.57
N CYS A 355 21.71 -19.78 29.05
CA CYS A 355 22.95 -19.40 28.36
C CYS A 355 23.88 -18.51 29.20
N ARG A 356 24.12 -18.91 30.47
CA ARG A 356 25.21 -18.37 31.31
C ARG A 356 26.28 -19.41 31.69
N HIS A 357 26.38 -20.52 30.95
CA HIS A 357 27.36 -21.57 31.25
C HIS A 357 28.36 -21.94 30.14
N LEU A 358 28.47 -21.18 29.05
CA LEU A 358 29.42 -21.49 27.96
C LEU A 358 30.37 -20.35 27.55
N SER A 359 30.86 -19.56 28.50
CA SER A 359 32.02 -18.69 28.25
C SER A 359 32.97 -18.56 29.45
N ALA A 360 33.05 -19.58 30.30
CA ALA A 360 33.92 -19.61 31.50
C ALA A 360 35.09 -20.60 31.40
N ARG A 361 35.62 -20.88 30.19
CA ARG A 361 36.73 -21.85 30.03
C ARG A 361 37.95 -21.40 29.23
N TRP A 362 38.08 -20.13 28.85
CA TRP A 362 39.19 -19.70 27.99
C TRP A 362 40.05 -18.51 28.47
N PHE A 363 39.94 -18.09 29.74
CA PHE A 363 40.90 -17.14 30.32
C PHE A 363 41.29 -17.55 31.75
N ARG A 364 42.16 -18.56 31.85
CA ARG A 364 43.06 -18.77 33.00
C ARG A 364 44.46 -19.05 32.47
N ARG A 365 45.23 -17.99 32.20
CA ARG A 365 46.68 -17.99 32.41
C ARG A 365 47.20 -16.55 32.42
N PHE A 366 48.02 -16.29 33.43
CA PHE A 366 48.79 -15.08 33.77
C PHE A 366 48.18 -14.08 34.77
N PRO A 367 49.00 -13.55 35.70
CA PRO A 367 48.61 -13.29 37.08
C PRO A 367 48.46 -11.80 37.41
N ARG A 368 47.80 -11.60 38.56
CA ARG A 368 47.54 -10.35 39.28
C ARG A 368 48.82 -9.70 39.81
N GLU A 369 48.80 -8.36 39.89
CA GLU A 369 49.17 -7.49 41.02
C GLU A 369 48.98 -6.01 40.55
N ALA A 370 48.58 -5.00 41.31
CA ALA A 370 47.98 -4.86 42.63
C ALA A 370 47.30 -3.47 42.70
N SER A 371 46.19 -3.40 43.46
CA SER A 371 45.70 -2.31 44.34
C SER A 371 46.21 -0.85 44.14
N LYS A 372 45.40 0.23 44.12
CA LYS A 372 44.58 0.75 45.23
C LYS A 372 43.76 1.99 44.79
N ARG A 373 42.65 2.19 45.52
CA ARG A 373 41.73 3.34 45.60
C ARG A 373 42.44 4.70 45.77
N VAL A 374 41.77 5.81 45.38
CA VAL A 374 41.35 6.94 46.25
C VAL A 374 40.58 8.00 45.41
N HIS A 375 39.37 8.36 45.85
CA HIS A 375 38.72 9.67 45.66
C HIS A 375 38.85 10.44 46.99
N PRO A 376 38.49 11.74 47.10
CA PRO A 376 38.58 12.89 46.20
C PRO A 376 39.21 14.12 46.91
N LYS A 377 39.51 15.25 46.23
CA LYS A 377 39.46 16.60 46.85
C LYS A 377 39.49 17.74 45.83
N ARG A 378 38.64 18.73 46.10
CA ARG A 378 38.56 20.08 45.50
C ARG A 378 39.89 20.84 45.61
N MET A 379 40.21 21.69 44.62
CA MET A 379 40.39 23.14 44.85
C MET A 379 40.56 23.93 43.53
N THR A 380 39.92 25.09 43.55
CA THR A 380 39.94 26.28 42.69
C THR A 380 41.32 26.92 42.48
N PHE A 381 41.55 27.60 41.35
CA PHE A 381 41.74 29.08 41.24
C PHE A 381 42.13 29.52 39.80
N THR A 382 41.31 30.43 39.24
CA THR A 382 41.65 31.70 38.54
C THR A 382 42.62 31.83 37.35
N ARG A 383 42.10 32.63 36.39
CA ARG A 383 42.68 33.76 35.62
C ARG A 383 43.86 33.54 34.69
N LEU A 384 43.59 33.83 33.42
CA LEU A 384 44.31 34.66 32.42
C LEU A 384 43.91 34.09 31.05
N GLY A 385 43.50 34.83 30.02
CA GLY A 385 43.48 36.24 29.71
C GLY A 385 43.27 36.33 28.19
N SER A 386 42.33 37.17 27.76
CA SER A 386 42.27 37.88 26.47
C SER A 386 42.99 37.28 25.25
N HIS A 387 42.22 36.82 24.25
CA HIS A 387 42.21 37.37 22.88
C HIS A 387 41.17 36.62 22.01
N ALA A 388 39.94 37.11 22.02
CA ALA A 388 38.93 36.80 21.01
C ALA A 388 38.16 38.09 20.71
N PRO A 389 38.39 38.71 19.54
CA PRO A 389 37.25 39.22 18.77
C PRO A 389 37.50 39.20 17.25
N TRP A 390 37.74 38.02 16.63
CA TRP A 390 37.74 37.91 15.16
C TRP A 390 36.91 36.74 14.62
N ILE A 391 36.64 35.70 15.43
CA ILE A 391 35.90 34.50 14.99
C ILE A 391 34.36 34.69 15.08
N SER A 392 33.86 35.57 15.95
CA SER A 392 32.41 35.88 15.99
C SER A 392 31.93 36.79 14.86
N TYR A 393 32.80 37.64 14.29
CA TYR A 393 32.42 38.57 13.22
C TYR A 393 32.32 37.88 11.86
N ALA A 394 33.16 36.86 11.61
CA ALA A 394 33.13 36.08 10.38
C ALA A 394 31.90 35.17 10.29
N LEU A 395 31.44 34.60 11.41
CA LEU A 395 30.23 33.77 11.42
C LEU A 395 28.93 34.58 11.29
N GLN A 396 28.88 35.82 11.78
CA GLN A 396 27.71 36.69 11.59
C GLN A 396 27.60 37.22 10.16
N LEU A 397 28.72 37.48 9.48
CA LEU A 397 28.71 37.91 8.06
C LEU A 397 28.31 36.80 7.09
N VAL A 398 28.69 35.54 7.36
CA VAL A 398 28.29 34.39 6.53
C VAL A 398 26.80 34.03 6.73
N LEU A 399 26.26 34.23 7.93
CA LEU A 399 24.83 34.04 8.21
C LEU A 399 23.96 35.18 7.67
N LEU A 400 24.48 36.41 7.60
CA LEU A 400 23.79 37.55 6.95
C LEU A 400 23.86 37.48 5.41
N TYR A 401 24.95 36.98 4.81
CA TYR A 401 25.02 36.79 3.36
C TYR A 401 24.19 35.60 2.86
N SER A 402 24.06 34.53 3.64
CA SER A 402 23.22 33.38 3.27
C SER A 402 21.72 33.64 3.44
N SER A 403 21.33 34.62 4.25
CA SER A 403 19.94 35.10 4.34
C SER A 403 19.63 36.22 3.33
N TYR A 404 20.61 37.04 2.92
CA TYR A 404 20.43 38.04 1.86
C TYR A 404 20.48 37.45 0.44
N ALA A 405 21.24 36.38 0.22
CA ALA A 405 21.32 35.69 -1.08
C ALA A 405 20.15 34.73 -1.36
N LEU A 406 19.39 34.33 -0.33
CA LEU A 406 18.17 33.51 -0.50
C LEU A 406 16.90 34.34 -0.71
N GLN A 407 16.97 35.66 -0.50
CA GLN A 407 15.80 36.55 -0.55
C GLN A 407 15.77 37.48 -1.78
N ASN A 408 16.79 37.44 -2.66
CA ASN A 408 16.87 38.27 -3.87
C ASN A 408 17.06 37.48 -5.18
N GLN A 409 16.53 36.25 -5.26
CA GLN A 409 16.30 35.57 -6.55
C GLN A 409 14.81 35.42 -6.90
N ILE A 410 13.98 36.27 -6.32
CA ILE A 410 12.60 36.50 -6.77
C ILE A 410 12.44 38.01 -6.83
N VAL A 411 11.83 38.51 -7.92
CA VAL A 411 11.81 39.89 -8.44
C VAL A 411 13.08 40.19 -9.26
N SER A 412 13.13 39.88 -10.56
CA SER A 412 12.20 40.36 -11.58
C SER A 412 12.05 39.33 -12.71
N ASN A 413 10.80 38.95 -13.00
CA ASN A 413 10.35 38.72 -14.36
C ASN A 413 8.83 38.78 -14.38
N ASN A 414 8.32 39.92 -14.81
CA ASN A 414 6.93 40.10 -15.21
C ASN A 414 6.66 39.16 -16.40
N GLY A 415 5.88 38.12 -16.13
CA GLY A 415 5.52 37.05 -17.06
C GLY A 415 5.45 35.74 -16.30
N GLN A 416 4.37 35.50 -15.55
CA GLN A 416 4.13 34.20 -14.91
C GLN A 416 4.05 33.13 -16.01
N SER A 417 5.16 32.46 -16.29
CA SER A 417 5.16 31.30 -17.16
C SER A 417 4.45 30.17 -16.43
N ALA A 418 3.46 29.56 -17.10
CA ALA A 418 2.80 28.37 -16.59
C ALA A 418 3.85 27.26 -16.40
N LEU A 419 3.85 26.65 -15.21
CA LEU A 419 4.66 25.47 -14.92
C LEU A 419 4.03 24.26 -15.61
N THR A 420 4.86 23.34 -16.09
CA THR A 420 4.38 21.99 -16.45
C THR A 420 3.83 21.26 -15.21
N ASP A 421 2.91 20.30 -15.41
CA ASP A 421 2.34 19.48 -14.33
C ASP A 421 3.42 18.87 -13.40
N LYS A 422 4.53 18.40 -14.00
CA LYS A 422 5.68 17.86 -13.27
C LYS A 422 6.38 18.93 -12.43
N GLN A 423 6.71 20.08 -13.01
CA GLN A 423 7.38 21.17 -12.28
C GLN A 423 6.51 21.70 -11.14
N PHE A 424 5.20 21.82 -11.37
CA PHE A 424 4.25 22.23 -10.35
C PHE A 424 4.17 21.19 -9.22
N GLY A 425 4.05 19.90 -9.55
CA GLY A 425 4.06 18.81 -8.57
C GLY A 425 5.35 18.74 -7.74
N ASP A 426 6.50 18.86 -8.40
CA ASP A 426 7.81 18.91 -7.73
C ASP A 426 7.93 20.14 -6.81
N LEU A 427 7.31 21.27 -7.17
CA LEU A 427 7.25 22.46 -6.32
C LEU A 427 6.38 22.24 -5.09
N VAL A 428 5.13 21.76 -5.27
CA VAL A 428 4.20 21.46 -4.16
C VAL A 428 4.83 20.47 -3.16
N LEU A 429 5.46 19.41 -3.64
CA LEU A 429 6.14 18.40 -2.81
C LEU A 429 7.34 18.97 -2.06
N ARG A 430 8.17 19.81 -2.70
CA ARG A 430 9.30 20.46 -2.03
C ARG A 430 8.85 21.43 -0.94
N THR A 431 7.73 22.11 -1.16
CA THR A 431 7.19 23.09 -0.21
C THR A 431 6.53 22.43 1.00
N TYR A 432 5.70 21.40 0.79
CA TYR A 432 4.86 20.83 1.86
C TYR A 432 5.20 19.39 2.26
N GLY A 433 6.08 18.71 1.51
CA GLY A 433 6.29 17.27 1.64
C GLY A 433 5.10 16.45 1.13
N ARG A 434 5.03 15.17 1.51
CA ARG A 434 3.91 14.28 1.14
C ARG A 434 2.65 14.50 1.99
N ARG A 435 2.77 15.21 3.11
CA ARG A 435 1.71 15.35 4.10
C ARG A 435 1.72 16.77 4.65
N ARG A 436 0.74 17.56 4.22
CA ARG A 436 0.54 18.92 4.71
C ARG A 436 -0.55 18.92 5.76
N LYS A 437 -0.18 19.19 7.01
CA LYS A 437 -1.15 19.38 8.08
C LYS A 437 -1.81 20.77 7.94
N LEU A 438 -3.14 20.81 7.95
CA LEU A 438 -3.92 22.03 7.83
C LEU A 438 -4.48 22.48 9.19
N GLU A 439 -5.13 21.58 9.91
CA GLU A 439 -5.76 21.90 11.19
C GLU A 439 -5.83 20.69 12.13
N ASN A 440 -5.76 20.95 13.44
CA ASN A 440 -6.09 19.98 14.47
C ASN A 440 -7.39 20.42 15.14
N ILE A 441 -8.37 19.54 15.20
CA ILE A 441 -9.69 19.81 15.76
C ILE A 441 -9.89 18.85 16.92
N THR A 442 -10.32 19.39 18.07
CA THR A 442 -10.73 18.58 19.22
C THR A 442 -12.25 18.62 19.28
N LEU A 443 -12.88 17.47 19.14
CA LEU A 443 -14.32 17.28 19.17
C LEU A 443 -14.87 17.44 20.59
N GLU A 444 -16.19 17.58 20.70
CA GLU A 444 -16.92 17.78 21.96
C GLU A 444 -16.79 16.60 22.91
N ASP A 445 -16.55 15.39 22.41
CA ASP A 445 -16.30 14.18 23.20
C ASP A 445 -14.82 13.98 23.59
N GLY A 446 -13.96 14.94 23.26
CA GLY A 446 -12.51 14.87 23.47
C GLY A 446 -11.75 14.16 22.36
N GLY A 447 -12.42 13.60 21.35
CA GLY A 447 -11.79 13.01 20.17
C GLY A 447 -10.97 14.04 19.39
N HIS A 448 -9.91 13.58 18.71
CA HIS A 448 -9.05 14.45 17.91
C HIS A 448 -9.12 14.08 16.44
N VAL A 449 -9.41 15.07 15.60
CA VAL A 449 -9.39 14.97 14.14
C VAL A 449 -8.29 15.89 13.60
N ARG A 450 -7.49 15.39 12.67
CA ARG A 450 -6.49 16.20 11.97
C ARG A 450 -6.86 16.31 10.49
N VAL A 451 -7.01 17.53 10.01
CA VAL A 451 -7.18 17.79 8.57
C VAL A 451 -5.81 17.83 7.92
N THR A 452 -5.57 16.95 6.95
CA THR A 452 -4.28 16.79 6.27
C THR A 452 -4.48 16.64 4.77
N ASP A 453 -3.68 17.33 3.98
CA ASP A 453 -3.54 17.05 2.55
C ASP A 453 -2.43 16.01 2.34
N ILE A 454 -2.80 14.87 1.76
CA ILE A 454 -1.88 13.81 1.32
C ILE A 454 -1.53 14.10 -0.14
N ILE A 455 -0.28 14.48 -0.38
CA ILE A 455 0.24 14.84 -1.69
C ILE A 455 0.89 13.61 -2.30
N ILE A 456 0.25 13.05 -3.32
CA ILE A 456 0.72 11.89 -4.06
C ILE A 456 1.54 12.40 -5.25
N PRO A 457 2.83 12.05 -5.33
CA PRO A 457 3.72 12.64 -6.32
C PRO A 457 3.27 12.39 -7.76
N PHE A 458 3.60 13.33 -8.63
CA PHE A 458 3.44 13.19 -10.07
C PHE A 458 4.21 11.94 -10.55
N ASN A 459 3.55 11.13 -11.37
CA ASN A 459 4.18 10.08 -12.18
C ASN A 459 3.77 10.33 -13.64
N PRO A 460 4.61 10.06 -14.66
CA PRO A 460 4.25 10.16 -16.07
C PRO A 460 2.84 9.67 -16.49
N TYR A 461 2.20 8.75 -15.75
CA TYR A 461 0.81 8.28 -16.03
C TYR A 461 -0.31 8.97 -15.24
N ARG A 462 0.02 9.78 -14.22
CA ARG A 462 -0.97 10.47 -13.36
C ARG A 462 -0.50 11.88 -13.03
N LYS A 463 -1.34 12.87 -13.35
CA LYS A 463 -1.22 14.24 -12.84
C LYS A 463 -1.07 14.22 -11.32
N LEU A 464 -0.47 15.26 -10.75
CA LEU A 464 -0.38 15.45 -9.30
C LEU A 464 -1.76 15.23 -8.67
N VAL A 465 -1.84 14.30 -7.70
CA VAL A 465 -3.07 14.03 -6.96
C VAL A 465 -2.87 14.47 -5.52
N VAL A 466 -3.79 15.30 -5.03
CA VAL A 466 -3.82 15.70 -3.62
C VAL A 466 -5.15 15.28 -3.03
N ASN A 467 -5.10 14.51 -1.96
CA ASN A 467 -6.28 14.05 -1.24
C ASN A 467 -6.34 14.73 0.11
N ARG A 468 -7.44 15.41 0.43
CA ARG A 468 -7.68 15.94 1.76
C ARG A 468 -8.37 14.89 2.61
N VAL A 469 -7.83 14.62 3.79
CA VAL A 469 -8.34 13.62 4.71
C VAL A 469 -8.60 14.20 6.09
N ALA A 470 -9.67 13.73 6.73
CA ALA A 470 -9.94 13.90 8.15
C ALA A 470 -9.36 12.68 8.87
N GLU A 471 -8.19 12.83 9.47
CA GLU A 471 -7.48 11.74 10.14
C GLU A 471 -7.90 11.61 11.60
N ILE A 472 -8.10 10.37 12.01
CA ILE A 472 -8.31 9.97 13.41
C ILE A 472 -7.23 8.95 13.78
N LYS A 473 -7.12 8.60 15.06
CA LYS A 473 -6.12 7.66 15.56
C LYS A 473 -6.11 6.31 14.84
N GLU A 474 -7.30 5.82 14.48
CA GLU A 474 -7.50 4.50 13.87
C GLU A 474 -7.58 4.52 12.33
N GLY A 475 -7.32 5.67 11.68
CA GLY A 475 -7.31 5.77 10.22
C GLY A 475 -7.87 7.09 9.69
N PHE A 476 -8.61 7.03 8.59
CA PHE A 476 -9.27 8.20 7.99
C PHE A 476 -10.76 8.12 8.23
N HIS A 477 -11.32 9.17 8.83
CA HIS A 477 -12.76 9.34 8.98
C HIS A 477 -13.41 9.74 7.67
N SER A 478 -12.77 10.64 6.91
CA SER A 478 -13.29 11.13 5.62
C SER A 478 -12.16 11.46 4.65
N SER A 479 -12.44 11.37 3.35
CA SER A 479 -11.46 11.68 2.30
C SER A 479 -12.13 12.29 1.07
N VAL A 480 -11.49 13.29 0.49
CA VAL A 480 -11.90 13.94 -0.77
C VAL A 480 -10.68 14.22 -1.63
N ARG A 481 -10.87 14.31 -2.94
CA ARG A 481 -9.83 14.71 -3.89
C ARG A 481 -9.87 16.23 -4.10
N LEU A 482 -8.70 16.87 -4.22
CA LEU A 482 -8.60 18.26 -4.65
C LEU A 482 -8.44 18.36 -6.17
N LYS A 483 -9.08 19.35 -6.77
CA LYS A 483 -8.85 19.74 -8.18
C LYS A 483 -7.54 20.51 -8.28
N LEU A 484 -6.82 20.30 -9.38
CA LEU A 484 -5.67 21.16 -9.69
C LEU A 484 -6.15 22.56 -10.06
N PRO A 485 -5.41 23.62 -9.67
CA PRO A 485 -5.70 24.97 -10.15
C PRO A 485 -5.67 25.06 -11.67
N GLU A 486 -6.51 25.89 -12.26
CA GLU A 486 -6.53 26.13 -13.72
C GLU A 486 -5.18 26.62 -14.24
N LYS A 487 -4.49 27.46 -13.47
CA LYS A 487 -3.16 27.98 -13.77
C LYS A 487 -2.15 27.41 -12.79
N LEU A 488 -1.21 26.63 -13.31
CA LEU A 488 -0.13 26.04 -12.52
C LEU A 488 1.03 27.05 -12.41
N THR A 489 1.11 27.75 -11.30
CA THR A 489 2.11 28.80 -11.05
C THR A 489 2.65 28.68 -9.62
N PRO A 490 3.81 29.26 -9.30
CA PRO A 490 4.28 29.29 -7.92
C PRO A 490 3.28 29.91 -6.93
N SER A 491 2.44 30.86 -7.38
CA SER A 491 1.40 31.47 -6.55
C SER A 491 0.18 30.59 -6.28
N THR A 492 -0.01 29.49 -7.03
CA THR A 492 -1.18 28.62 -6.90
C THR A 492 -0.88 27.30 -6.19
N ILE A 493 0.31 27.15 -5.59
CA ILE A 493 0.72 25.91 -4.90
C ILE A 493 -0.02 25.67 -3.58
N ASP A 494 -0.67 26.68 -3.01
CA ASP A 494 -1.34 26.56 -1.72
C ASP A 494 -2.59 25.66 -1.81
N THR A 495 -2.39 24.37 -1.51
CA THR A 495 -3.44 23.34 -1.49
C THR A 495 -4.62 23.65 -0.57
N SER A 496 -4.46 24.53 0.44
CA SER A 496 -5.58 24.95 1.30
C SER A 496 -6.65 25.72 0.53
N GLN A 497 -6.27 26.34 -0.59
CA GLN A 497 -7.12 27.14 -1.46
C GLN A 497 -7.65 26.36 -2.66
N TRP A 498 -7.29 25.08 -2.82
CA TRP A 498 -7.72 24.28 -3.95
C TRP A 498 -9.16 23.81 -3.77
N GLU A 499 -9.91 23.79 -4.86
CA GLU A 499 -11.28 23.30 -4.88
C GLU A 499 -11.34 21.79 -4.61
N ILE A 500 -12.43 21.35 -3.99
CA ILE A 500 -12.75 19.93 -3.84
C ILE A 500 -13.34 19.39 -5.16
N ASP A 501 -12.90 18.22 -5.60
CA ASP A 501 -13.56 17.46 -6.66
C ASP A 501 -14.76 16.70 -6.10
N LYS A 502 -15.90 17.40 -6.00
CA LYS A 502 -17.18 16.87 -5.51
C LYS A 502 -17.77 15.76 -6.39
N THR A 503 -17.27 15.59 -7.62
CA THR A 503 -17.73 14.54 -8.57
C THR A 503 -16.90 13.25 -8.47
N PHE A 504 -15.92 13.21 -7.58
CA PHE A 504 -15.00 12.08 -7.46
C PHE A 504 -15.16 11.34 -6.15
N LEU A 505 -15.43 10.03 -6.25
CA LEU A 505 -15.28 9.09 -5.15
C LEU A 505 -14.07 8.21 -5.38
N PHE A 506 -13.32 7.95 -4.31
CA PHE A 506 -12.23 7.00 -4.37
C PHE A 506 -12.77 5.60 -4.68
N PRO A 507 -12.22 4.91 -5.70
CA PRO A 507 -12.56 3.53 -5.95
C PRO A 507 -12.31 2.67 -4.71
N HIS A 508 -13.13 1.63 -4.56
CA HIS A 508 -13.00 0.64 -3.48
C HIS A 508 -13.18 1.19 -2.05
N THR A 509 -13.84 2.34 -1.90
CA THR A 509 -14.30 2.84 -0.59
C THR A 509 -15.72 2.36 -0.28
N TYR A 510 -16.12 2.40 0.99
CA TYR A 510 -17.49 2.10 1.36
C TYR A 510 -18.47 3.20 0.91
N TYR A 511 -18.00 4.45 0.72
CA TYR A 511 -18.81 5.57 0.21
C TYR A 511 -19.55 5.22 -1.08
N ILE A 512 -18.82 4.77 -2.11
CA ILE A 512 -19.41 4.40 -3.41
C ILE A 512 -20.37 3.21 -3.30
N ARG A 513 -20.18 2.34 -2.30
CA ARG A 513 -21.07 1.20 -2.04
C ARG A 513 -22.33 1.61 -1.31
N MET A 514 -22.25 2.52 -0.34
CA MET A 514 -23.43 3.06 0.33
C MET A 514 -24.31 3.83 -0.66
N ILE A 515 -23.70 4.71 -1.46
CA ILE A 515 -24.41 5.43 -2.52
C ILE A 515 -24.99 4.45 -3.55
N GLY A 516 -24.20 3.49 -4.03
CA GLY A 516 -24.68 2.47 -4.96
C GLY A 516 -25.82 1.60 -4.39
N ALA A 517 -25.83 1.35 -3.09
CA ALA A 517 -26.89 0.58 -2.44
C ALA A 517 -28.25 1.28 -2.52
N MET A 518 -28.30 2.63 -2.42
CA MET A 518 -29.55 3.40 -2.51
C MET A 518 -30.37 3.04 -3.76
N PHE A 519 -29.68 2.85 -4.89
CA PHE A 519 -30.28 2.53 -6.19
C PHE A 519 -30.70 1.06 -6.35
N ARG A 520 -30.48 0.22 -5.34
CA ARG A 520 -31.05 -1.15 -5.27
C ARG A 520 -32.54 -1.12 -4.94
N SER A 521 -33.02 -0.03 -4.34
CA SER A 521 -34.45 0.20 -4.15
C SER A 521 -35.19 0.31 -5.48
N ASP A 522 -36.45 -0.14 -5.52
CA ASP A 522 -37.35 0.12 -6.65
C ASP A 522 -37.79 1.59 -6.75
N LEU A 523 -37.61 2.36 -5.68
CA LEU A 523 -38.06 3.75 -5.55
C LEU A 523 -37.06 4.76 -6.17
N ILE A 524 -35.77 4.45 -6.14
CA ILE A 524 -34.70 5.35 -6.57
C ILE A 524 -33.99 4.76 -7.79
N ASN A 525 -34.08 5.44 -8.93
CA ASN A 525 -33.39 5.05 -10.16
C ASN A 525 -32.00 5.69 -10.20
N LEU A 526 -31.05 5.08 -10.91
CA LEU A 526 -29.72 5.69 -11.10
C LEU A 526 -29.77 6.66 -12.30
N SER A 527 -29.90 7.96 -12.01
CA SER A 527 -29.93 9.05 -12.99
C SER A 527 -29.52 10.37 -12.34
N GLN A 528 -28.92 11.33 -13.06
CA GLN A 528 -28.66 12.67 -12.48
C GLN A 528 -29.95 13.41 -12.08
N ASN A 529 -31.09 13.07 -12.71
CA ASN A 529 -32.40 13.65 -12.40
C ASN A 529 -33.15 12.90 -11.29
N SER A 530 -32.46 12.05 -10.53
CA SER A 530 -33.09 11.28 -9.46
C SER A 530 -33.53 12.22 -8.35
N ASN A 531 -34.81 12.13 -8.00
CA ASN A 531 -35.41 12.86 -6.91
C ASN A 531 -35.71 11.86 -5.78
N ALA A 532 -35.16 12.13 -4.60
CA ALA A 532 -35.34 11.30 -3.40
C ALA A 532 -35.10 12.15 -2.15
N ASN A 533 -35.87 11.88 -1.08
CA ASN A 533 -35.62 12.42 0.25
C ASN A 533 -34.66 11.48 0.99
N VAL A 534 -33.45 11.96 1.24
CA VAL A 534 -32.35 11.18 1.81
C VAL A 534 -32.04 11.69 3.21
N LEU A 535 -32.03 10.79 4.20
CA LEU A 535 -31.57 11.07 5.56
C LEU A 535 -30.23 10.40 5.79
N GLU A 536 -29.19 11.16 6.09
CA GLU A 536 -27.87 10.66 6.47
C GLU A 536 -27.62 10.91 7.96
N ILE A 537 -27.23 9.87 8.70
CA ILE A 537 -26.90 9.95 10.13
C ILE A 537 -25.40 9.73 10.30
N GLY A 538 -24.69 10.78 10.72
CA GLY A 538 -23.24 10.87 10.73
C GLY A 538 -22.74 11.56 9.46
N LEU A 539 -22.26 12.81 9.57
CA LEU A 539 -21.77 13.58 8.42
C LEU A 539 -20.28 13.31 8.16
N GLY A 540 -19.50 13.25 9.24
CA GLY A 540 -18.05 13.30 9.17
C GLY A 540 -17.54 14.50 8.37
N GLY A 541 -16.64 14.27 7.41
CA GLY A 541 -16.20 15.29 6.47
C GLY A 541 -17.18 15.57 5.34
N GLY A 542 -18.33 14.88 5.27
CA GLY A 542 -19.36 15.10 4.24
C GLY A 542 -19.07 14.45 2.89
N THR A 543 -18.21 13.42 2.81
CA THR A 543 -17.83 12.81 1.52
C THR A 543 -19.04 12.24 0.75
N ILE A 544 -19.95 11.53 1.43
CA ILE A 544 -21.15 10.96 0.81
C ILE A 544 -22.12 12.09 0.44
N ASP A 545 -22.46 12.89 1.43
CA ASP A 545 -23.35 14.05 1.36
C ASP A 545 -23.01 15.02 0.21
N VAL A 546 -21.77 15.54 0.18
CA VAL A 546 -21.30 16.48 -0.84
C VAL A 546 -21.34 15.86 -2.24
N PHE A 547 -21.04 14.57 -2.36
CA PHE A 547 -21.12 13.89 -3.64
C PHE A 547 -22.58 13.73 -4.09
N LEU A 548 -23.48 13.33 -3.19
CA LEU A 548 -24.90 13.18 -3.51
C LEU A 548 -25.49 14.52 -3.97
N HIS A 549 -25.19 15.61 -3.25
CA HIS A 549 -25.64 16.95 -3.57
C HIS A 549 -25.17 17.42 -4.95
N GLU A 550 -23.89 17.20 -5.29
CA GLU A 550 -23.31 17.61 -6.56
C GLU A 550 -23.81 16.76 -7.75
N VAL A 551 -23.87 15.43 -7.58
CA VAL A 551 -24.13 14.49 -8.69
C VAL A 551 -25.63 14.25 -8.91
N PHE A 552 -26.45 14.42 -7.88
CA PHE A 552 -27.90 14.23 -7.90
C PHE A 552 -28.62 15.47 -7.38
N PRO A 553 -28.58 16.60 -8.11
CA PRO A 553 -29.02 17.91 -7.62
C PRO A 553 -30.52 18.02 -7.32
N GLN A 554 -31.33 17.00 -7.65
CA GLN A 554 -32.76 16.94 -7.35
C GLN A 554 -33.08 16.14 -6.07
N MET A 555 -32.08 15.58 -5.39
CA MET A 555 -32.26 14.90 -4.11
C MET A 555 -32.38 15.91 -2.98
N ASN A 556 -33.33 15.69 -2.07
CA ASN A 556 -33.47 16.43 -0.83
C ASN A 556 -32.70 15.71 0.29
N ILE A 557 -31.50 16.18 0.60
CA ILE A 557 -30.59 15.54 1.53
C ILE A 557 -30.64 16.26 2.89
N THR A 558 -30.86 15.48 3.96
CA THR A 558 -30.73 15.95 5.34
C THR A 558 -29.68 15.13 6.05
N ALA A 559 -28.53 15.73 6.35
CA ALA A 559 -27.49 15.10 7.17
C ALA A 559 -27.66 15.50 8.64
N VAL A 560 -27.52 14.54 9.56
CA VAL A 560 -27.61 14.77 11.00
C VAL A 560 -26.28 14.40 11.65
N GLU A 561 -25.66 15.39 12.30
CA GLU A 561 -24.34 15.25 12.92
C GLU A 561 -24.38 15.73 14.36
N ILE A 562 -23.80 14.94 15.28
CA ILE A 562 -23.83 15.26 16.71
C ILE A 562 -22.82 16.36 17.06
N SER A 563 -21.70 16.43 16.34
CA SER A 563 -20.61 17.37 16.60
C SER A 563 -20.73 18.62 15.75
N ARG A 564 -20.91 19.79 16.40
CA ARG A 564 -20.87 21.07 15.70
C ARG A 564 -19.49 21.28 15.05
N ARG A 565 -18.43 20.85 15.73
CA ARG A 565 -17.05 20.97 15.23
C ARG A 565 -16.80 20.14 13.97
N THR A 566 -17.40 18.96 13.86
CA THR A 566 -17.38 18.15 12.63
C THR A 566 -18.08 18.87 11.48
N VAL A 567 -19.24 19.48 11.73
CA VAL A 567 -19.94 20.28 10.70
C VAL A 567 -19.10 21.49 10.27
N ASP A 568 -18.52 22.23 11.21
CA ASP A 568 -17.67 23.38 10.90
C ASP A 568 -16.41 22.96 10.11
N MET A 569 -15.84 21.78 10.41
CA MET A 569 -14.76 21.17 9.63
C MET A 569 -15.20 20.86 8.20
N ALA A 570 -16.36 20.21 8.02
CA ALA A 570 -16.89 19.84 6.71
C ALA A 570 -17.10 21.08 5.82
N ARG A 571 -17.71 22.15 6.38
CA ARG A 571 -17.89 23.44 5.70
C ARG A 571 -16.55 24.06 5.29
N LYS A 572 -15.61 24.14 6.23
CA LYS A 572 -14.33 24.83 6.02
C LYS A 572 -13.40 24.10 5.05
N TRP A 573 -13.34 22.77 5.14
CA TRP A 573 -12.27 22.00 4.52
C TRP A 573 -12.70 21.02 3.45
N PHE A 574 -13.96 20.55 3.47
CA PHE A 574 -14.44 19.48 2.61
C PHE A 574 -15.49 19.94 1.59
N GLY A 575 -15.71 21.26 1.47
CA GLY A 575 -16.56 21.84 0.44
C GLY A 575 -18.05 21.64 0.66
N MET A 576 -18.46 21.32 1.89
CA MET A 576 -19.85 21.19 2.27
C MET A 576 -20.54 22.56 2.24
N VAL A 577 -21.65 22.62 1.51
CA VAL A 577 -22.50 23.79 1.33
C VAL A 577 -23.94 23.37 1.53
N GLU A 578 -24.73 24.20 2.20
CA GLU A 578 -26.16 23.97 2.40
C GLU A 578 -26.98 24.88 1.48
N ASP A 579 -28.11 24.37 1.01
CA ASP A 579 -29.09 25.10 0.21
C ASP A 579 -30.51 24.53 0.44
N ASP A 580 -31.43 24.80 -0.49
CA ASP A 580 -32.82 24.34 -0.37
C ASP A 580 -32.96 22.81 -0.43
N HIS A 581 -32.03 22.13 -1.11
CA HIS A 581 -32.01 20.70 -1.35
C HIS A 581 -31.00 19.94 -0.48
N HIS A 582 -30.07 20.61 0.20
CA HIS A 582 -29.14 19.98 1.13
C HIS A 582 -29.00 20.75 2.45
N LYS A 583 -29.29 20.07 3.58
CA LYS A 583 -29.34 20.66 4.93
C LYS A 583 -28.59 19.82 5.95
N VAL A 584 -27.89 20.47 6.88
CA VAL A 584 -27.21 19.81 7.99
C VAL A 584 -27.81 20.20 9.33
N VAL A 585 -28.28 19.21 10.09
CA VAL A 585 -28.85 19.38 11.42
C VAL A 585 -27.84 18.94 12.47
N VAL A 586 -27.43 19.86 13.33
CA VAL A 586 -26.58 19.54 14.48
C VAL A 586 -27.45 18.99 15.62
N ALA A 587 -27.55 17.66 15.73
CA ALA A 587 -28.40 17.00 16.70
C ALA A 587 -27.94 15.55 16.98
N ASP A 588 -28.43 14.98 18.08
CA ASP A 588 -28.36 13.54 18.30
C ASP A 588 -29.23 12.80 17.28
N GLY A 589 -28.62 11.95 16.45
CA GLY A 589 -29.32 11.20 15.40
C GLY A 589 -30.41 10.26 15.93
N VAL A 590 -30.26 9.67 17.11
CA VAL A 590 -31.28 8.82 17.74
C VAL A 590 -32.50 9.65 18.15
N ALA A 591 -32.26 10.81 18.76
CA ALA A 591 -33.33 11.73 19.13
C ALA A 591 -34.06 12.27 17.89
N TYR A 592 -33.31 12.61 16.84
CA TYR A 592 -33.86 13.08 15.56
C TYR A 592 -34.74 12.02 14.90
N ILE A 593 -34.26 10.77 14.79
CA ILE A 593 -35.04 9.63 14.27
C ILE A 593 -36.33 9.45 15.06
N ALA A 594 -36.28 9.52 16.39
CA ALA A 594 -37.46 9.37 17.23
C ALA A 594 -38.48 10.50 17.03
N GLU A 595 -38.02 11.75 16.93
CA GLU A 595 -38.87 12.90 16.66
C GLU A 595 -39.56 12.78 15.30
N LYS A 596 -38.81 12.49 14.23
CA LYS A 596 -39.35 12.33 12.88
C LYS A 596 -40.33 11.17 12.76
N ALA A 597 -40.06 10.05 13.45
CA ALA A 597 -40.97 8.91 13.48
C ALA A 597 -42.29 9.26 14.20
N ARG A 598 -42.25 10.13 15.21
CA ARG A 598 -43.44 10.63 15.92
C ARG A 598 -44.26 11.60 15.07
N THR A 599 -43.60 12.44 14.28
CA THR A 599 -44.27 13.42 13.39
C THR A 599 -44.72 12.82 12.06
N GLY A 600 -44.41 11.55 11.79
CA GLY A 600 -44.82 10.85 10.57
C GLY A 600 -44.05 11.27 9.32
N ALA A 601 -42.80 11.74 9.46
CA ALA A 601 -41.94 12.01 8.32
C ALA A 601 -41.65 10.71 7.53
N GLN A 602 -41.26 10.86 6.26
CA GLN A 602 -40.87 9.76 5.39
C GLN A 602 -39.59 10.13 4.63
N TYR A 603 -38.72 9.14 4.45
CA TYR A 603 -37.50 9.24 3.67
C TYR A 603 -37.43 8.08 2.68
N ASP A 604 -36.97 8.34 1.47
CA ASP A 604 -36.82 7.31 0.44
C ASP A 604 -35.58 6.45 0.69
N ALA A 605 -34.53 7.05 1.26
CA ALA A 605 -33.33 6.38 1.74
C ALA A 605 -32.89 6.92 3.11
N ILE A 606 -32.46 6.01 3.99
CA ILE A 606 -31.80 6.35 5.26
C ILE A 606 -30.41 5.71 5.26
N LEU A 607 -29.37 6.52 5.40
CA LEU A 607 -27.98 6.11 5.50
C LEU A 607 -27.53 6.28 6.96
N ILE A 608 -26.98 5.21 7.55
CA ILE A 608 -26.41 5.26 8.90
C ILE A 608 -24.90 5.00 8.81
N ASP A 609 -24.12 6.04 9.09
CA ASP A 609 -22.66 6.05 9.16
C ASP A 609 -22.17 6.75 10.45
N ALA A 610 -22.87 6.47 11.56
CA ALA A 610 -22.59 7.08 12.84
C ALA A 610 -21.62 6.22 13.67
N CYS A 611 -20.34 6.56 13.57
CA CYS A 611 -19.25 5.90 14.28
C CYS A 611 -18.66 6.78 15.40
N ARG A 612 -17.85 6.20 16.30
CA ARG A 612 -16.94 6.95 17.18
C ARG A 612 -15.49 6.55 16.93
N SER A 613 -14.57 7.48 17.14
CA SER A 613 -13.13 7.26 16.94
C SER A 613 -12.49 6.32 17.97
N GLU A 614 -13.09 6.16 19.16
CA GLU A 614 -12.61 5.24 20.20
C GLU A 614 -13.84 4.54 20.84
N HIS A 615 -14.08 3.26 20.52
CA HIS A 615 -15.14 2.51 21.18
C HIS A 615 -14.74 1.04 21.43
N PRO A 616 -14.89 0.53 22.66
CA PRO A 616 -14.61 -0.86 23.01
C PRO A 616 -15.77 -1.82 22.65
N GLY A 617 -16.70 -1.42 21.79
CA GLY A 617 -17.79 -2.28 21.32
C GLY A 617 -17.31 -3.35 20.35
N ASN A 618 -18.13 -4.39 20.14
CA ASN A 618 -17.84 -5.43 19.14
C ASN A 618 -17.94 -4.88 17.71
N ILE A 619 -18.79 -3.88 17.50
CA ILE A 619 -18.99 -3.18 16.23
C ILE A 619 -18.73 -1.69 16.49
N ASN A 620 -17.80 -1.12 15.73
CA ASN A 620 -17.34 0.26 15.85
C ASN A 620 -18.28 1.22 15.10
N CYS A 621 -18.83 0.75 13.97
CA CYS A 621 -19.81 1.49 13.18
C CYS A 621 -20.90 0.55 12.69
N PRO A 622 -22.20 0.91 12.82
CA PRO A 622 -22.68 2.05 13.60
C PRO A 622 -22.55 1.76 15.10
N LEU A 623 -22.71 2.79 15.95
CA LEU A 623 -22.79 2.59 17.40
C LEU A 623 -23.97 1.68 17.79
N GLU A 624 -23.82 0.95 18.90
CA GLU A 624 -24.81 -0.04 19.37
C GLU A 624 -26.24 0.49 19.49
N ILE A 625 -26.39 1.75 19.90
CA ILE A 625 -27.69 2.38 20.05
C ILE A 625 -28.48 2.45 18.73
N PHE A 626 -27.81 2.54 17.57
CA PHE A 626 -28.47 2.65 16.26
C PHE A 626 -29.11 1.35 15.78
N TYR A 627 -28.70 0.19 16.34
CA TYR A 627 -29.37 -1.09 16.10
C TYR A 627 -30.10 -1.62 17.35
N SER A 628 -30.48 -0.71 18.25
CA SER A 628 -31.44 -1.02 19.31
C SER A 628 -32.85 -1.17 18.73
N ASP A 629 -33.68 -1.97 19.40
CA ASP A 629 -35.04 -2.26 18.95
C ASP A 629 -35.91 -1.00 18.78
N GLN A 630 -35.74 -0.01 19.66
CA GLN A 630 -36.50 1.23 19.57
C GLN A 630 -36.09 2.06 18.36
N VAL A 631 -34.80 2.14 18.05
CA VAL A 631 -34.29 2.88 16.89
C VAL A 631 -34.69 2.18 15.60
N LEU A 632 -34.48 0.86 15.49
CA LEU A 632 -34.84 0.10 14.29
C LEU A 632 -36.34 0.17 13.99
N ARG A 633 -37.22 0.15 15.02
CA ARG A 633 -38.66 0.41 14.84
C ARG A 633 -38.95 1.79 14.26
N ASN A 634 -38.25 2.82 14.74
CA ASN A 634 -38.45 4.18 14.26
C ASN A 634 -37.93 4.35 12.83
N VAL A 635 -36.73 3.81 12.52
CA VAL A 635 -36.17 3.79 11.17
C VAL A 635 -37.11 3.07 10.20
N ALA A 636 -37.64 1.90 10.59
CA ALA A 636 -38.61 1.17 9.79
C ALA A 636 -39.90 1.98 9.52
N LYS A 637 -40.39 2.76 10.48
CA LYS A 637 -41.55 3.66 10.30
C LYS A 637 -41.26 4.85 9.37
N LEU A 638 -40.01 5.29 9.31
CA LEU A 638 -39.57 6.41 8.48
C LEU A 638 -39.36 6.04 7.01
N LEU A 639 -39.32 4.75 6.69
CA LEU A 639 -39.16 4.25 5.33
C LEU A 639 -40.51 3.81 4.76
N PRO A 640 -40.89 4.26 3.55
CA PRO A 640 -42.05 3.70 2.85
C PRO A 640 -41.76 2.24 2.44
N PRO A 641 -42.76 1.48 1.97
CA PRO A 641 -42.58 0.06 1.63
C PRO A 641 -41.45 -0.25 0.62
N GLN A 642 -41.11 0.70 -0.24
CA GLN A 642 -40.02 0.59 -1.22
C GLN A 642 -38.74 1.32 -0.78
N GLY A 643 -38.77 2.03 0.35
CA GLY A 643 -37.62 2.76 0.89
C GLY A 643 -36.51 1.82 1.34
N ILE A 644 -35.31 2.37 1.45
CA ILE A 644 -34.10 1.59 1.74
C ILE A 644 -33.32 2.14 2.93
N LEU A 645 -32.95 1.24 3.83
CA LEU A 645 -31.96 1.49 4.88
C LEU A 645 -30.59 1.03 4.38
N VAL A 646 -29.56 1.85 4.51
CA VAL A 646 -28.18 1.52 4.17
C VAL A 646 -27.28 1.81 5.37
N ILE A 647 -26.45 0.86 5.77
CA ILE A 647 -25.65 0.94 7.00
C ILE A 647 -24.19 0.60 6.67
N ASN A 648 -23.26 1.49 7.06
CA ASN A 648 -21.85 1.15 7.13
C ASN A 648 -21.59 0.29 8.38
N VAL A 649 -21.00 -0.88 8.19
CA VAL A 649 -20.64 -1.81 9.25
C VAL A 649 -19.13 -1.95 9.33
N LEU A 650 -18.54 -1.40 10.39
CA LEU A 650 -17.14 -1.55 10.71
C LEU A 650 -16.98 -2.27 12.05
N SER A 651 -16.19 -3.33 12.04
CA SER A 651 -15.80 -4.04 13.25
C SER A 651 -14.29 -4.23 13.28
N MET A 652 -13.68 -3.83 14.39
CA MET A 652 -12.27 -4.10 14.67
C MET A 652 -12.04 -5.40 15.43
N ARG A 653 -13.10 -5.97 16.04
CA ARG A 653 -13.03 -7.16 16.92
C ARG A 653 -13.61 -8.42 16.30
N LEU A 654 -14.80 -8.32 15.72
CA LEU A 654 -15.44 -9.41 15.00
C LEU A 654 -14.94 -9.45 13.55
N ASP A 655 -14.86 -10.64 12.97
CA ASP A 655 -14.71 -10.80 11.53
C ASP A 655 -15.95 -10.26 10.78
N VAL A 656 -15.77 -10.04 9.49
CA VAL A 656 -16.76 -9.43 8.59
C VAL A 656 -18.08 -10.19 8.56
N ASP A 657 -18.05 -11.53 8.53
CA ASP A 657 -19.28 -12.32 8.46
C ASP A 657 -20.01 -12.32 9.81
N THR A 658 -19.29 -12.44 10.93
CA THR A 658 -19.89 -12.38 12.27
C THR A 658 -20.50 -11.01 12.58
N ALA A 659 -19.83 -9.91 12.22
CA ALA A 659 -20.38 -8.56 12.39
C ALA A 659 -21.66 -8.38 11.55
N TYR A 660 -21.65 -8.85 10.31
CA TYR A 660 -22.82 -8.85 9.44
C TYR A 660 -23.98 -9.64 10.04
N GLN A 661 -23.75 -10.89 10.43
CA GLN A 661 -24.83 -11.76 10.96
C GLN A 661 -25.44 -11.19 12.24
N THR A 662 -24.61 -10.54 13.07
CA THR A 662 -25.06 -9.89 14.31
C THR A 662 -26.08 -8.78 14.02
N LEU A 663 -25.80 -7.92 13.05
CA LEU A 663 -26.72 -6.83 12.65
C LEU A 663 -27.91 -7.36 11.85
N ALA A 664 -27.66 -8.21 10.85
CA ALA A 664 -28.69 -8.76 9.98
C ALA A 664 -29.80 -9.45 10.79
N ARG A 665 -29.45 -10.23 11.82
CA ARG A 665 -30.43 -10.88 12.71
C ARG A 665 -31.36 -9.89 13.41
N LYS A 666 -30.87 -8.70 13.80
CA LYS A 666 -31.68 -7.64 14.41
C LYS A 666 -32.50 -6.89 13.38
N LEU A 667 -31.92 -6.60 12.22
CA LEU A 667 -32.56 -5.87 11.14
C LEU A 667 -33.72 -6.66 10.52
N LEU A 668 -33.57 -7.98 10.34
CA LEU A 668 -34.58 -8.87 9.77
C LEU A 668 -35.86 -9.01 10.63
N VAL A 669 -35.87 -8.50 11.86
CA VAL A 669 -37.09 -8.37 12.69
C VAL A 669 -38.01 -7.25 12.16
N TYR A 670 -37.43 -6.22 11.56
CA TYR A 670 -38.13 -5.00 11.14
C TYR A 670 -38.21 -4.84 9.62
N PHE A 671 -37.33 -5.53 8.88
CA PHE A 671 -37.24 -5.51 7.43
C PHE A 671 -37.35 -6.93 6.90
N SER A 672 -38.17 -7.16 5.87
CA SER A 672 -38.36 -8.50 5.32
C SER A 672 -37.16 -8.96 4.46
N PHE A 673 -36.31 -8.02 4.05
CA PHE A 673 -35.16 -8.27 3.19
C PHE A 673 -33.97 -7.46 3.68
N CYS A 674 -32.84 -8.12 3.85
CA CYS A 674 -31.55 -7.50 4.09
C CYS A 674 -30.49 -8.27 3.30
N ASP A 675 -29.57 -7.54 2.71
CA ASP A 675 -28.45 -8.11 1.97
C ASP A 675 -27.20 -7.23 2.18
N LYS A 676 -26.04 -7.78 1.84
CA LYS A 676 -24.76 -7.06 1.98
C LYS A 676 -24.05 -6.92 0.65
N LEU A 677 -23.51 -5.73 0.44
CA LEU A 677 -22.51 -5.51 -0.59
C LEU A 677 -21.16 -5.94 -0.03
N ARG A 678 -20.77 -7.19 -0.33
CA ARG A 678 -19.45 -7.71 0.03
C ARG A 678 -18.36 -6.92 -0.71
N TRP A 679 -17.34 -6.53 0.03
CA TRP A 679 -16.08 -6.09 -0.54
C TRP A 679 -14.93 -6.83 0.14
N THR A 680 -14.18 -7.58 -0.67
CA THR A 680 -13.09 -8.43 -0.20
C THR A 680 -11.91 -7.55 0.24
N GLY A 681 -11.57 -7.69 1.53
CA GLY A 681 -10.46 -7.00 2.20
C GLY A 681 -10.76 -5.61 2.79
N SER A 682 -11.95 -5.04 2.65
CA SER A 682 -12.36 -3.93 3.52
C SER A 682 -12.96 -4.47 4.82
N ARG A 683 -12.60 -3.85 5.96
CA ARG A 683 -13.32 -4.08 7.22
C ARG A 683 -14.68 -3.38 7.26
N ASN A 684 -14.84 -2.28 6.51
CA ASN A 684 -16.15 -1.69 6.26
C ASN A 684 -16.94 -2.59 5.32
N GLN A 685 -18.17 -2.89 5.69
CA GLN A 685 -19.16 -3.61 4.90
C GLN A 685 -20.41 -2.74 4.78
N VAL A 686 -21.16 -2.87 3.68
CA VAL A 686 -22.42 -2.15 3.53
C VAL A 686 -23.56 -3.15 3.60
N ILE A 687 -24.43 -2.99 4.58
CA ILE A 687 -25.71 -3.71 4.68
C ILE A 687 -26.79 -2.79 4.14
N TYR A 688 -27.70 -3.34 3.35
CA TYR A 688 -28.91 -2.64 2.98
C TYR A 688 -30.15 -3.49 3.27
N CYS A 689 -31.23 -2.84 3.70
CA CYS A 689 -32.46 -3.50 4.10
C CYS A 689 -33.69 -2.77 3.53
N LEU A 690 -34.73 -3.54 3.22
CA LEU A 690 -35.99 -3.08 2.66
C LEU A 690 -37.17 -3.80 3.33
N HIS A 691 -38.33 -3.13 3.38
CA HIS A 691 -39.59 -3.73 3.85
C HIS A 691 -40.09 -4.86 2.96
N ARG A 692 -39.68 -4.86 1.69
CA ARG A 692 -39.96 -5.89 0.70
C ARG A 692 -38.70 -6.11 -0.14
N ALA A 693 -38.44 -7.36 -0.53
CA ALA A 693 -37.38 -7.65 -1.49
C ALA A 693 -37.56 -6.84 -2.78
N PRO A 694 -36.50 -6.17 -3.28
CA PRO A 694 -36.58 -5.35 -4.48
C PRO A 694 -36.78 -6.23 -5.72
N THR A 695 -37.26 -5.63 -6.82
CA THR A 695 -37.24 -6.33 -8.11
C THR A 695 -35.80 -6.68 -8.51
N PRO A 696 -35.56 -7.84 -9.15
CA PRO A 696 -34.25 -8.15 -9.68
C PRO A 696 -33.81 -7.09 -10.69
N LYS A 697 -32.84 -6.27 -10.31
CA LYS A 697 -32.23 -5.24 -11.17
C LYS A 697 -30.83 -5.67 -11.61
N PRO A 698 -30.37 -5.22 -12.79
CA PRO A 698 -28.95 -5.29 -13.15
C PRO A 698 -28.08 -4.70 -12.04
N MET A 699 -26.83 -5.14 -11.95
CA MET A 699 -25.89 -4.60 -10.97
C MET A 699 -25.75 -3.09 -11.15
N ILE A 700 -25.86 -2.35 -10.03
CA ILE A 700 -25.61 -0.91 -9.99
C ILE A 700 -24.12 -0.66 -10.22
N ASP A 701 -23.78 -0.12 -11.39
CA ASP A 701 -22.41 0.23 -11.77
C ASP A 701 -22.22 1.75 -11.68
N MET A 702 -21.82 2.20 -10.48
CA MET A 702 -21.51 3.61 -10.21
C MET A 702 -20.31 4.11 -11.03
N TYR A 703 -19.37 3.24 -11.39
CA TYR A 703 -18.19 3.65 -12.16
C TYR A 703 -18.56 3.94 -13.62
N LYS A 704 -19.38 3.06 -14.21
CA LYS A 704 -19.94 3.29 -15.55
C LYS A 704 -20.78 4.56 -15.57
N PHE A 705 -21.69 4.73 -14.60
CA PHE A 705 -22.50 5.95 -14.49
C PHE A 705 -21.66 7.23 -14.41
N LEU A 706 -20.64 7.25 -13.54
CA LEU A 706 -19.71 8.37 -13.43
C LEU A 706 -18.89 8.60 -14.70
N SER A 707 -18.51 7.53 -15.41
CA SER A 707 -17.83 7.65 -16.70
C SER A 707 -18.74 8.20 -17.79
N ASP A 708 -20.02 7.84 -17.78
CA ASP A 708 -20.98 8.24 -18.82
C ASP A 708 -21.33 9.72 -18.67
N ILE A 709 -21.51 10.21 -17.43
CA ILE A 709 -21.73 11.65 -17.17
C ILE A 709 -20.52 12.49 -17.58
N LYS A 710 -19.29 12.01 -17.36
CA LYS A 710 -18.08 12.76 -17.76
C LYS A 710 -17.88 12.88 -19.28
N LYS A 711 -18.62 12.11 -20.08
CA LYS A 711 -18.57 12.13 -21.55
C LYS A 711 -19.67 12.99 -22.19
N MET A 712 -20.69 13.36 -21.42
CA MET A 712 -21.73 14.33 -21.81
C MET A 712 -21.23 15.74 -21.57
#